data_AF-A0A7L3SU67-F1
#
_entry.id   AF-A0A7L3SU67-F1
#
_cell.length_a   1.000
_cell.length_b   1.000
_cell.length_c   1.000
_cell.angle_alpha   90.00
_cell.angle_beta   90.00
_cell.angle_gamma   90.00
#
_symmetry.space_group_name_H-M   'P 1'
#
loop_
_entity.id
_entity.type
_entity.pdbx_description
1 polymer ?
#
loop_
_entity_poly.entity_id
_entity_poly.type
_entity_poly.pdbx_seq_one_letter_code
_entity_poly.pdbx_strand_id
1 'polypeptide(L)'
;LSDYLFLVLSTALCFAAPPKPNIRWCTISVAEENKCNSLRDLMQQESVALSCLQKTTYLDCIKAISNNEADAISLDGGQVFEAGLAPYKLKPVVAEVYEQSGGSTTSYYAVAVVKKGTGFTIDDLQGKTSCHTGLGRSAGWNIPIGTLLHRGDIKWEGKDSGSIEQAVANFFSASCVPGATTEQKLCRQCKGDSKTKCSRTGPYSGYSGAFHCLKDGKGDVAFVKHTTVQENAPEEKNEYELLCLDGSRQPVDNYKACHWARVPAHAVVARDDNKVDDIWNFLSKAQEKFGVGTTGAFHLFGPPSKKEPGLKDLLFKDSAVQLKRIPPLMDSQLYLGFEYYSAIQSLQEDQLSSNRRENKTRWCAVGKNEKSKCDLWSVMSNGDVECIVAEDTKDCIIKIMVWLYFGLFFSLGANALLREQGGILGSALNSPLFYLLKASYFAVAVAKKSDSDITWNSLQGKKSCHTGVGRTAGWNIPMGLIHNKTGNCNFDEYFSEGCAPGSPPNSRLCQLCKGSGGVPPEQCVASSHEKYYGYTGAFRCLVERGDVAFVKHSTVQENTDGKNKEDWAKDLKMDQFVLLCPDGRRANIMDYRTCHLAKVPTHAVVAPPKKAKKVSEMLQTQVKRFGPKGIEEDRFKLFESKTKDLLFKDLTKCLVKLRDGITYKEFLGDQYYASVASLNTCNPSGNRSGPGKKSGN
;
A
#
# COMPACT_ATOMS: atom_id res chain seq x y z
N LEU A 1 50.21 -19.17 53.00
CA LEU A 1 50.63 -19.44 51.61
C LEU A 1 49.45 -20.00 50.80
N SER A 2 48.28 -19.34 50.86
CA SER A 2 47.02 -19.84 50.25
C SER A 2 46.12 -18.77 49.62
N ASP A 3 46.45 -17.48 49.78
CA ASP A 3 45.51 -16.37 49.55
C ASP A 3 45.86 -15.48 48.34
N TYR A 4 46.96 -15.79 47.64
CA TYR A 4 47.43 -15.05 46.46
C TYR A 4 47.06 -15.70 45.11
N LEU A 5 46.35 -16.83 45.12
CA LEU A 5 46.03 -17.60 43.90
C LEU A 5 44.61 -17.35 43.34
N PHE A 6 43.78 -16.55 44.02
CA PHE A 6 42.41 -16.24 43.58
C PHE A 6 42.25 -14.90 42.85
N LEU A 7 43.27 -14.04 42.79
CA LEU A 7 43.17 -12.69 42.24
C LEU A 7 43.62 -12.54 40.76
N VAL A 8 43.94 -13.65 40.08
CA VAL A 8 44.54 -13.64 38.71
C VAL A 8 43.68 -14.41 37.68
N LEU A 9 42.49 -14.88 38.06
CA LEU A 9 41.55 -15.62 37.19
C LEU A 9 40.26 -14.85 36.85
N SER A 10 40.31 -13.52 36.93
CA SER A 10 39.26 -12.61 36.42
C SER A 10 39.66 -11.91 35.12
N THR A 11 40.52 -12.57 34.31
CA THR A 11 41.02 -12.04 33.04
C THR A 11 39.98 -12.16 31.92
N ALA A 12 39.42 -11.02 31.54
CA ALA A 12 38.83 -10.76 30.23
C ALA A 12 37.78 -11.79 29.73
N LEU A 13 36.61 -11.80 30.37
CA LEU A 13 35.36 -11.98 29.62
C LEU A 13 35.20 -10.77 28.68
N CYS A 14 35.88 -10.84 27.54
CA CYS A 14 35.83 -9.83 26.51
C CYS A 14 34.44 -9.89 25.86
N PHE A 15 33.53 -9.03 26.32
CA PHE A 15 32.27 -8.76 25.63
C PHE A 15 32.58 -8.12 24.27
N ALA A 16 32.87 -8.97 23.28
CA ALA A 16 32.91 -8.57 21.90
C ALA A 16 31.58 -7.89 21.58
N ALA A 17 31.63 -6.58 21.31
CA ALA A 17 30.44 -5.82 20.96
C ALA A 17 29.73 -6.52 19.78
N PRO A 18 28.39 -6.67 19.81
CA PRO A 18 27.67 -7.40 18.78
C PRO A 18 28.04 -6.83 17.40
N PRO A 19 28.40 -7.68 16.43
CA PRO A 19 29.07 -7.24 15.20
C PRO A 19 28.21 -6.20 14.49
N LYS A 20 28.78 -5.02 14.27
CA LYS A 20 28.11 -3.87 13.67
C LYS A 20 27.41 -4.30 12.36
N PRO A 21 26.07 -4.15 12.25
CA PRO A 21 25.32 -4.60 11.07
C PRO A 21 25.86 -3.89 9.82
N ASN A 22 25.95 -4.63 8.71
CA ASN A 22 26.64 -4.17 7.50
C ASN A 22 25.76 -4.33 6.25
N ILE A 23 25.62 -3.23 5.50
CA ILE A 23 24.87 -3.16 4.24
C ILE A 23 25.86 -3.18 3.08
N ARG A 24 25.70 -4.12 2.15
CA ARG A 24 26.44 -4.13 0.88
C ARG A 24 25.62 -3.42 -0.19
N TRP A 25 25.96 -2.16 -0.46
CA TRP A 25 25.34 -1.37 -1.52
C TRP A 25 25.94 -1.76 -2.87
N CYS A 26 25.09 -2.07 -3.84
CA CYS A 26 25.52 -2.44 -5.17
C CYS A 26 25.57 -1.21 -6.09
N THR A 27 26.67 -1.04 -6.82
CA THR A 27 26.90 0.08 -7.75
C THR A 27 27.10 -0.44 -9.17
N ILE A 28 26.80 0.39 -10.17
CA ILE A 28 26.85 0.03 -11.60
C ILE A 28 27.90 0.81 -12.40
N SER A 29 28.72 1.64 -11.74
CA SER A 29 29.80 2.40 -12.39
C SER A 29 30.91 2.78 -11.40
N VAL A 30 32.11 3.05 -11.92
CA VAL A 30 33.27 3.46 -11.09
C VAL A 30 33.03 4.81 -10.40
N ALA A 31 32.32 5.75 -11.04
CA ALA A 31 31.97 7.03 -10.43
C ALA A 31 31.01 6.87 -9.25
N GLU A 32 30.04 5.95 -9.38
CA GLU A 32 29.09 5.62 -8.32
C GLU A 32 29.75 4.84 -7.18
N GLU A 33 30.63 3.88 -7.51
CA GLU A 33 31.46 3.16 -6.55
C GLU A 33 32.33 4.13 -5.74
N ASN A 34 32.98 5.10 -6.38
CA ASN A 34 33.75 6.13 -5.69
C ASN A 34 32.87 6.95 -4.71
N LYS A 35 31.66 7.36 -5.13
CA LYS A 35 30.70 8.06 -4.25
C LYS A 35 30.24 7.17 -3.08
N CYS A 36 30.04 5.87 -3.31
CA CYS A 36 29.71 4.90 -2.27
C CYS A 36 30.83 4.77 -1.24
N ASN A 37 32.08 4.65 -1.69
CA ASN A 37 33.26 4.56 -0.82
C ASN A 37 33.42 5.84 0.02
N SER A 38 33.22 7.03 -0.55
CA SER A 38 33.19 8.28 0.23
C SER A 38 32.06 8.30 1.27
N LEU A 39 30.86 7.80 0.94
CA LEU A 39 29.75 7.70 1.89
C LEU A 39 30.05 6.72 3.04
N ARG A 40 30.70 5.58 2.75
CA ARG A 40 31.17 4.64 3.77
C ARG A 40 32.10 5.36 4.74
N ASP A 41 33.10 6.05 4.23
CA ASP A 41 34.18 6.60 5.04
C ASP A 41 33.68 7.75 5.95
N LEU A 42 32.69 8.50 5.50
CA LEU A 42 31.98 9.51 6.30
C LEU A 42 30.97 8.92 7.32
N MET A 43 30.63 7.63 7.20
CA MET A 43 29.65 6.93 8.05
C MET A 43 30.29 5.85 8.95
N GLN A 44 31.62 5.74 9.00
CA GLN A 44 32.32 4.72 9.79
C GLN A 44 31.94 4.71 11.28
N GLN A 45 31.59 5.87 11.84
CA GLN A 45 31.23 6.04 13.26
C GLN A 45 29.76 5.67 13.61
N GLU A 46 28.88 5.44 12.64
CA GLU A 46 27.45 5.18 12.88
C GLU A 46 27.16 3.78 13.47
N SER A 47 25.91 3.49 13.80
CA SER A 47 25.48 2.16 14.28
C SER A 47 25.42 1.08 13.18
N VAL A 48 25.43 1.46 11.90
CA VAL A 48 25.37 0.55 10.74
C VAL A 48 26.56 0.84 9.81
N ALA A 49 27.17 -0.20 9.26
CA ALA A 49 28.29 -0.14 8.33
C ALA A 49 27.82 -0.17 6.88
N LEU A 50 28.63 0.43 5.99
CA LEU A 50 28.46 0.36 4.55
C LEU A 50 29.63 -0.41 3.94
N SER A 51 29.33 -1.30 3.01
CA SER A 51 30.27 -1.90 2.07
C SER A 51 29.78 -1.61 0.66
N CYS A 52 30.68 -1.41 -0.28
CA CYS A 52 30.34 -1.10 -1.67
C CYS A 52 30.74 -2.27 -2.57
N LEU A 53 29.92 -2.58 -3.57
CA LEU A 53 30.12 -3.70 -4.49
C LEU A 53 29.74 -3.29 -5.91
N GLN A 54 30.75 -3.02 -6.74
CA GLN A 54 30.51 -2.75 -8.15
C GLN A 54 30.13 -4.02 -8.93
N LYS A 55 29.11 -3.90 -9.78
CA LYS A 55 28.75 -4.86 -10.84
C LYS A 55 28.66 -4.13 -12.19
N THR A 56 28.62 -4.88 -13.29
CA THR A 56 28.58 -4.32 -14.65
C THR A 56 27.21 -3.75 -15.02
N THR A 57 26.12 -4.31 -14.48
CA THR A 57 24.75 -3.86 -14.77
C THR A 57 23.87 -3.89 -13.53
N TYR A 58 22.78 -3.12 -13.55
CA TYR A 58 21.75 -3.17 -12.50
C TYR A 58 21.10 -4.56 -12.37
N LEU A 59 21.01 -5.33 -13.47
CA LEU A 59 20.49 -6.69 -13.45
C LEU A 59 21.45 -7.65 -12.72
N ASP A 60 22.76 -7.41 -12.83
CA ASP A 60 23.76 -8.16 -12.06
C ASP A 60 23.77 -7.74 -10.58
N CYS A 61 23.38 -6.50 -10.26
CA CYS A 61 23.05 -6.10 -8.89
C CYS A 61 21.75 -6.77 -8.37
N ILE A 62 20.69 -6.88 -9.18
CA ILE A 62 19.46 -7.61 -8.83
C ILE A 62 19.79 -9.09 -8.52
N LYS A 63 20.58 -9.75 -9.39
CA LYS A 63 21.09 -11.10 -9.14
C LYS A 63 21.92 -11.16 -7.85
N ALA A 64 22.86 -10.23 -7.66
CA ALA A 64 23.70 -10.20 -6.46
C ALA A 64 22.89 -10.01 -5.17
N ILE A 65 21.83 -9.20 -5.18
CA ILE A 65 20.94 -9.04 -4.02
C ILE A 65 20.12 -10.32 -3.82
N SER A 66 19.57 -10.93 -4.89
CA SER A 66 18.86 -12.21 -4.83
C SER A 66 19.75 -13.36 -4.31
N ASN A 67 21.03 -13.37 -4.67
CA ASN A 67 22.02 -14.38 -4.26
C ASN A 67 22.62 -14.12 -2.86
N ASN A 68 22.22 -13.05 -2.18
CA ASN A 68 22.83 -12.59 -0.92
C ASN A 68 24.34 -12.26 -1.04
N GLU A 69 24.80 -11.80 -2.20
CA GLU A 69 26.12 -11.19 -2.44
C GLU A 69 26.12 -9.68 -2.12
N ALA A 70 25.01 -9.00 -2.41
CA ALA A 70 24.71 -7.60 -2.09
C ALA A 70 23.44 -7.48 -1.24
N ASP A 71 23.06 -6.28 -0.80
CA ASP A 71 21.87 -6.05 0.03
C ASP A 71 20.90 -5.00 -0.53
N ALA A 72 21.39 -3.95 -1.21
CA ALA A 72 20.55 -2.84 -1.68
C ALA A 72 21.08 -2.16 -2.96
N ILE A 73 20.16 -1.62 -3.78
CA ILE A 73 20.44 -0.71 -4.91
C ILE A 73 19.20 0.16 -5.19
N SER A 74 19.40 1.44 -5.59
CA SER A 74 18.32 2.30 -6.07
C SER A 74 18.01 2.04 -7.56
N LEU A 75 16.75 1.82 -7.91
CA LEU A 75 16.31 1.42 -9.25
C LEU A 75 15.22 2.34 -9.83
N ASP A 76 15.25 2.47 -11.15
CA ASP A 76 14.18 3.06 -11.96
C ASP A 76 12.91 2.20 -11.86
N GLY A 77 11.72 2.78 -11.94
CA GLY A 77 10.46 2.02 -11.81
C GLY A 77 10.33 0.85 -12.79
N GLY A 78 10.88 0.97 -14.01
CA GLY A 78 10.95 -0.16 -14.95
C GLY A 78 11.88 -1.30 -14.51
N GLN A 79 12.90 -0.99 -13.72
CA GLN A 79 13.85 -1.96 -13.16
C GLN A 79 13.35 -2.54 -11.84
N VAL A 80 12.54 -1.81 -11.06
CA VAL A 80 11.79 -2.32 -9.89
C VAL A 80 10.78 -3.39 -10.31
N PHE A 81 10.21 -3.30 -11.52
CA PHE A 81 9.39 -4.36 -12.11
C PHE A 81 10.20 -5.65 -12.26
N GLU A 82 11.31 -5.59 -13.01
CA GLU A 82 12.23 -6.72 -13.24
C GLU A 82 12.75 -7.33 -11.92
N ALA A 83 13.10 -6.48 -10.94
CA ALA A 83 13.60 -6.89 -9.63
C ALA A 83 12.57 -7.67 -8.79
N GLY A 84 11.26 -7.38 -8.95
CA GLY A 84 10.19 -8.08 -8.25
C GLY A 84 9.71 -9.37 -8.91
N LEU A 85 10.11 -9.64 -10.17
CA LEU A 85 9.77 -10.90 -10.85
C LEU A 85 10.50 -12.10 -10.22
N ALA A 86 9.99 -13.30 -10.46
CA ALA A 86 10.73 -14.52 -10.19
C ALA A 86 11.94 -14.64 -11.15
N PRO A 87 13.11 -15.13 -10.69
CA PRO A 87 13.36 -15.71 -9.36
C PRO A 87 13.60 -14.69 -8.24
N TYR A 88 13.92 -13.44 -8.56
CA TYR A 88 14.52 -12.47 -7.64
C TYR A 88 13.62 -11.99 -6.49
N LYS A 89 12.34 -11.68 -6.78
CA LYS A 89 11.30 -11.29 -5.80
C LYS A 89 11.72 -10.18 -4.82
N LEU A 90 12.53 -9.22 -5.26
CA LEU A 90 12.97 -8.10 -4.43
C LEU A 90 11.82 -7.11 -4.20
N LYS A 91 11.77 -6.52 -3.00
CA LYS A 91 10.77 -5.49 -2.64
C LYS A 91 11.39 -4.09 -2.64
N PRO A 92 10.65 -3.05 -3.06
CA PRO A 92 11.05 -1.66 -2.86
C PRO A 92 10.84 -1.27 -1.39
N VAL A 93 11.91 -0.85 -0.71
CA VAL A 93 11.93 -0.59 0.74
C VAL A 93 12.08 0.89 1.12
N VAL A 94 12.68 1.71 0.25
CA VAL A 94 12.80 3.16 0.43
C VAL A 94 12.57 3.85 -0.93
N ALA A 95 11.66 4.82 -0.99
CA ALA A 95 11.40 5.62 -2.18
C ALA A 95 12.19 6.94 -2.11
N GLU A 96 12.69 7.40 -3.26
CA GLU A 96 13.07 8.79 -3.42
C GLU A 96 11.85 9.71 -3.36
N VAL A 97 12.07 10.94 -2.91
CA VAL A 97 11.10 12.03 -2.86
C VAL A 97 11.64 13.18 -3.69
N TYR A 98 10.79 13.77 -4.53
CA TYR A 98 11.09 14.95 -5.35
C TYR A 98 10.22 16.13 -4.92
N GLU A 99 10.71 17.34 -5.11
CA GLU A 99 9.96 18.57 -4.87
C GLU A 99 9.12 18.96 -6.10
N GLN A 100 7.89 19.45 -5.87
CA GLN A 100 7.01 19.99 -6.90
C GLN A 100 6.28 21.23 -6.37
N SER A 101 5.79 22.09 -7.25
CA SER A 101 4.94 23.23 -6.84
C SER A 101 3.67 22.70 -6.14
N GLY A 102 3.56 22.94 -4.83
CA GLY A 102 2.52 22.38 -3.95
C GLY A 102 2.99 21.35 -2.92
N GLY A 103 4.27 20.93 -2.93
CA GLY A 103 4.86 20.06 -1.90
C GLY A 103 5.72 18.92 -2.46
N SER A 104 6.13 18.00 -1.60
CA SER A 104 6.99 16.87 -1.95
C SER A 104 6.20 15.61 -2.36
N THR A 105 6.76 14.78 -3.25
CA THR A 105 6.08 13.60 -3.79
C THR A 105 7.03 12.45 -4.15
N THR A 106 6.55 11.21 -4.03
CA THR A 106 7.27 9.99 -4.45
C THR A 106 6.92 9.59 -5.89
N SER A 107 6.85 10.57 -6.80
CA SER A 107 6.46 10.37 -8.21
C SER A 107 6.99 11.48 -9.11
N TYR A 108 7.15 11.21 -10.39
CA TYR A 108 7.59 12.20 -11.38
C TYR A 108 6.82 12.07 -12.69
N TYR A 109 6.79 13.16 -13.47
CA TYR A 109 6.19 13.18 -14.80
C TYR A 109 7.22 12.78 -15.87
N ALA A 110 6.82 11.85 -16.74
CA ALA A 110 7.50 11.47 -17.96
C ALA A 110 7.05 12.38 -19.12
N VAL A 111 7.99 12.95 -19.86
CA VAL A 111 7.74 13.94 -20.92
C VAL A 111 8.59 13.66 -22.16
N ALA A 112 8.08 14.05 -23.33
CA ALA A 112 8.83 14.11 -24.57
C ALA A 112 9.25 15.57 -24.82
N VAL A 113 10.55 15.84 -24.77
CA VAL A 113 11.13 17.18 -24.99
C VAL A 113 11.63 17.28 -26.44
N VAL A 114 11.36 18.41 -27.08
CA VAL A 114 11.81 18.75 -28.44
C VAL A 114 12.43 20.14 -28.47
N LYS A 115 13.21 20.44 -29.52
CA LYS A 115 13.64 21.82 -29.80
C LYS A 115 12.48 22.64 -30.36
N LYS A 116 12.41 23.90 -29.96
CA LYS A 116 11.43 24.89 -30.44
C LYS A 116 11.61 25.16 -31.93
N GLY A 117 10.53 25.55 -32.60
CA GLY A 117 10.53 25.90 -34.04
C GLY A 117 10.62 24.71 -35.00
N THR A 118 10.70 23.47 -34.50
CA THR A 118 10.76 22.25 -35.34
C THR A 118 9.40 21.80 -35.90
N GLY A 119 8.29 22.43 -35.48
CA GLY A 119 6.95 22.29 -36.05
C GLY A 119 6.19 20.99 -35.75
N PHE A 120 6.87 19.84 -35.73
CA PHE A 120 6.26 18.52 -35.67
C PHE A 120 5.56 18.20 -34.32
N THR A 121 4.51 17.38 -34.35
CA THR A 121 3.67 16.98 -33.20
C THR A 121 4.03 15.57 -32.70
N ILE A 122 3.20 14.98 -31.82
CA ILE A 122 3.30 13.54 -31.47
C ILE A 122 2.96 12.63 -32.66
N ASP A 123 2.04 13.06 -33.53
CA ASP A 123 1.58 12.27 -34.68
C ASP A 123 2.65 12.21 -35.79
N ASP A 124 3.55 13.19 -35.83
CA ASP A 124 4.67 13.30 -36.76
C ASP A 124 5.95 12.54 -36.33
N LEU A 125 5.90 11.70 -35.30
CA LEU A 125 7.10 11.05 -34.74
C LEU A 125 7.69 9.93 -35.60
N GLN A 126 6.93 9.39 -36.56
CA GLN A 126 7.43 8.34 -37.45
C GLN A 126 8.56 8.88 -38.35
N GLY A 127 9.64 8.12 -38.48
CA GLY A 127 10.83 8.50 -39.25
C GLY A 127 11.73 9.54 -38.58
N LYS A 128 11.34 10.12 -37.44
CA LYS A 128 12.21 11.01 -36.65
C LYS A 128 13.36 10.24 -35.99
N THR A 129 14.29 10.98 -35.41
CA THR A 129 15.38 10.47 -34.58
C THR A 129 15.11 10.70 -33.09
N SER A 130 15.51 9.76 -32.23
CA SER A 130 15.06 9.74 -30.82
C SER A 130 16.16 9.45 -29.80
N CYS A 131 16.08 10.12 -28.65
CA CYS A 131 16.99 9.99 -27.52
C CYS A 131 16.26 9.43 -26.30
N HIS A 132 16.74 8.30 -25.76
CA HIS A 132 16.10 7.55 -24.68
C HIS A 132 17.04 7.41 -23.48
N THR A 133 16.54 7.47 -22.24
CA THR A 133 17.38 7.33 -21.02
C THR A 133 18.01 5.94 -20.82
N GLY A 134 17.57 4.97 -21.62
CA GLY A 134 17.98 3.57 -21.59
C GLY A 134 16.81 2.59 -21.72
N LEU A 135 17.08 1.41 -22.29
CA LEU A 135 16.12 0.33 -22.52
C LEU A 135 15.45 -0.12 -21.20
N GLY A 136 14.13 -0.32 -21.19
CA GLY A 136 13.38 -0.81 -20.02
C GLY A 136 13.12 0.22 -18.89
N ARG A 137 13.48 1.50 -19.08
CA ARG A 137 13.27 2.57 -18.07
C ARG A 137 11.93 3.25 -18.23
N SER A 138 11.35 3.77 -17.13
CA SER A 138 9.99 4.36 -17.12
C SER A 138 9.81 5.46 -18.17
N ALA A 139 10.39 6.65 -17.95
CA ALA A 139 10.16 7.79 -18.82
C ALA A 139 10.91 7.72 -20.17
N GLY A 140 11.98 6.92 -20.26
CA GLY A 140 12.78 6.80 -21.46
C GLY A 140 12.40 5.66 -22.42
N TRP A 141 11.64 4.66 -21.98
CA TRP A 141 11.25 3.52 -22.82
C TRP A 141 9.82 3.06 -22.56
N ASN A 142 9.50 2.63 -21.34
CA ASN A 142 8.26 1.92 -21.05
C ASN A 142 7.02 2.80 -21.29
N ILE A 143 7.07 4.07 -20.86
CA ILE A 143 6.03 5.06 -21.16
C ILE A 143 5.99 5.41 -22.66
N PRO A 144 7.05 5.96 -23.29
CA PRO A 144 6.93 6.43 -24.68
C PRO A 144 6.59 5.31 -25.68
N ILE A 145 7.19 4.12 -25.54
CA ILE A 145 6.89 3.00 -26.46
C ILE A 145 5.50 2.43 -26.17
N GLY A 146 5.08 2.32 -24.91
CA GLY A 146 3.72 1.90 -24.54
C GLY A 146 2.63 2.86 -25.04
N THR A 147 2.87 4.17 -24.97
CA THR A 147 1.97 5.20 -25.52
C THR A 147 1.80 5.07 -27.04
N LEU A 148 2.92 4.96 -27.79
CA LEU A 148 2.89 4.86 -29.25
C LEU A 148 2.28 3.53 -29.73
N LEU A 149 2.43 2.44 -28.97
CA LEU A 149 1.74 1.17 -29.23
C LEU A 149 0.23 1.27 -28.95
N HIS A 150 -0.17 1.88 -27.83
CA HIS A 150 -1.59 1.99 -27.47
C HIS A 150 -2.37 2.91 -28.42
N ARG A 151 -1.73 3.94 -28.98
CA ARG A 151 -2.27 4.80 -30.03
C ARG A 151 -2.30 4.13 -31.42
N GLY A 152 -1.53 3.06 -31.63
CA GLY A 152 -1.39 2.37 -32.92
C GLY A 152 -0.37 3.00 -33.88
N ASP A 153 0.41 3.99 -33.41
CA ASP A 153 1.49 4.63 -34.18
C ASP A 153 2.62 3.63 -34.47
N ILE A 154 2.94 2.79 -33.46
CA ILE A 154 3.79 1.61 -33.63
C ILE A 154 2.89 0.37 -33.77
N LYS A 155 3.17 -0.47 -34.76
CA LYS A 155 2.49 -1.74 -34.98
C LYS A 155 3.39 -2.90 -34.51
N TRP A 156 2.91 -3.63 -33.52
CA TRP A 156 3.54 -4.84 -32.96
C TRP A 156 2.43 -5.69 -32.34
N GLU A 157 2.31 -6.95 -32.74
CA GLU A 157 1.14 -7.80 -32.42
C GLU A 157 1.43 -8.83 -31.30
N GLY A 158 2.69 -8.89 -30.85
CA GLY A 158 3.21 -9.88 -29.89
C GLY A 158 4.59 -10.36 -30.33
N LYS A 159 5.23 -11.21 -29.51
CA LYS A 159 6.60 -11.69 -29.75
C LYS A 159 6.73 -12.52 -31.03
N ASP A 160 5.67 -13.22 -31.42
CA ASP A 160 5.57 -13.96 -32.68
C ASP A 160 5.74 -13.05 -33.92
N SER A 161 5.43 -11.76 -33.80
CA SER A 161 5.60 -10.76 -34.89
C SER A 161 6.99 -10.13 -34.96
N GLY A 162 7.88 -10.44 -34.00
CA GLY A 162 9.23 -9.86 -33.87
C GLY A 162 9.47 -9.24 -32.49
N SER A 163 10.68 -8.69 -32.29
CA SER A 163 11.00 -8.00 -31.03
C SER A 163 10.39 -6.60 -30.97
N ILE A 164 10.08 -6.12 -29.77
CA ILE A 164 9.59 -4.74 -29.58
C ILE A 164 10.66 -3.72 -29.96
N GLU A 165 11.93 -4.03 -29.71
CA GLU A 165 13.09 -3.25 -30.17
C GLU A 165 13.08 -3.10 -31.69
N GLN A 166 12.80 -4.16 -32.45
CA GLN A 166 12.72 -4.15 -33.91
C GLN A 166 11.54 -3.31 -34.42
N ALA A 167 10.38 -3.36 -33.75
CA ALA A 167 9.24 -2.50 -34.07
C ALA A 167 9.58 -1.01 -33.88
N VAL A 168 10.23 -0.66 -32.77
CA VAL A 168 10.72 0.72 -32.49
C VAL A 168 11.81 1.14 -33.49
N ALA A 169 12.70 0.22 -33.85
CA ALA A 169 13.74 0.43 -34.86
C ALA A 169 13.18 0.61 -36.29
N ASN A 170 11.94 0.18 -36.55
CA ASN A 170 11.26 0.45 -37.82
C ASN A 170 10.43 1.73 -37.79
N PHE A 171 10.01 2.19 -36.61
CA PHE A 171 9.29 3.45 -36.43
C PHE A 171 10.21 4.68 -36.48
N PHE A 172 11.33 4.68 -35.75
CA PHE A 172 12.34 5.75 -35.80
C PHE A 172 13.41 5.47 -36.86
N SER A 173 13.94 6.51 -37.51
CA SER A 173 14.99 6.34 -38.54
C SER A 173 16.37 6.03 -37.94
N ALA A 174 16.65 6.57 -36.76
CA ALA A 174 17.85 6.31 -35.96
C ALA A 174 17.61 6.76 -34.51
N SER A 175 18.14 6.02 -33.53
CA SER A 175 17.94 6.37 -32.11
C SER A 175 19.23 6.21 -31.30
N CYS A 176 19.19 6.70 -30.05
CA CYS A 176 20.06 6.24 -28.98
C CYS A 176 19.22 5.64 -27.84
N VAL A 177 19.36 4.33 -27.63
CA VAL A 177 18.70 3.54 -26.58
C VAL A 177 19.75 2.77 -25.77
N PRO A 178 20.36 3.40 -24.75
CA PRO A 178 21.38 2.78 -23.89
C PRO A 178 20.93 1.44 -23.29
N GLY A 179 21.63 0.37 -23.61
CA GLY A 179 21.30 -1.01 -23.24
C GLY A 179 20.63 -1.85 -24.31
N ALA A 180 20.31 -1.30 -25.49
CA ALA A 180 19.96 -2.10 -26.66
C ALA A 180 21.19 -2.84 -27.20
N THR A 181 21.00 -4.09 -27.63
CA THR A 181 22.08 -4.98 -28.12
C THR A 181 21.76 -5.67 -29.45
N THR A 182 20.47 -5.84 -29.77
CA THR A 182 19.97 -6.49 -30.99
C THR A 182 19.94 -5.53 -32.18
N GLU A 183 19.33 -4.36 -32.01
CA GLU A 183 19.01 -3.45 -33.10
C GLU A 183 20.03 -2.31 -33.27
N GLN A 184 20.85 -2.38 -34.33
CA GLN A 184 21.89 -1.37 -34.59
C GLN A 184 21.32 0.05 -34.79
N LYS A 185 20.11 0.20 -35.34
CA LYS A 185 19.43 1.50 -35.48
C LYS A 185 19.21 2.18 -34.13
N LEU A 186 18.87 1.41 -33.09
CA LEU A 186 18.65 1.92 -31.73
C LEU A 186 19.94 2.40 -31.04
N CYS A 187 21.10 1.98 -31.55
CA CYS A 187 22.42 2.39 -31.07
C CYS A 187 23.11 3.38 -32.02
N ARG A 188 22.45 3.84 -33.09
CA ARG A 188 23.08 4.61 -34.16
C ARG A 188 23.53 6.00 -33.69
N GLN A 189 22.67 6.70 -32.95
CA GLN A 189 22.86 8.09 -32.52
C GLN A 189 23.68 8.22 -31.22
N CYS A 190 24.01 7.13 -30.54
CA CYS A 190 24.76 7.18 -29.28
C CYS A 190 26.21 7.65 -29.45
N LYS A 191 26.69 8.45 -28.49
CA LYS A 191 28.05 9.00 -28.41
C LYS A 191 29.01 8.04 -27.69
N GLY A 192 30.25 7.91 -28.17
CA GLY A 192 31.26 6.98 -27.66
C GLY A 192 31.77 6.00 -28.74
N ASP A 193 32.61 5.05 -28.34
CA ASP A 193 33.22 4.08 -29.28
C ASP A 193 32.18 3.08 -29.83
N SER A 194 32.49 2.46 -30.97
CA SER A 194 31.60 1.48 -31.62
C SER A 194 31.14 0.33 -30.72
N LYS A 195 31.97 -0.09 -29.75
CA LYS A 195 31.66 -1.14 -28.76
C LYS A 195 30.96 -0.63 -27.49
N THR A 196 31.12 0.63 -27.12
CA THR A 196 30.74 1.16 -25.79
C THR A 196 29.64 2.21 -25.82
N LYS A 197 29.40 2.88 -26.96
CA LYS A 197 28.44 3.98 -27.11
C LYS A 197 27.02 3.65 -26.63
N CYS A 198 26.58 2.40 -26.83
CA CYS A 198 25.24 1.94 -26.44
C CYS A 198 25.19 1.32 -25.04
N SER A 199 26.28 1.41 -24.25
CA SER A 199 26.29 0.93 -22.86
C SER A 199 25.24 1.65 -22.02
N ARG A 200 24.67 0.95 -21.03
CA ARG A 200 23.81 1.54 -19.99
C ARG A 200 24.55 2.59 -19.13
N THR A 201 25.87 2.65 -19.19
CA THR A 201 26.76 3.67 -18.60
C THR A 201 27.35 4.66 -19.63
N GLY A 202 26.90 4.62 -20.89
CA GLY A 202 27.41 5.49 -21.95
C GLY A 202 27.03 6.98 -21.79
N PRO A 203 27.71 7.92 -22.46
CA PRO A 203 27.51 9.37 -22.30
C PRO A 203 26.09 9.89 -22.53
N TYR A 204 25.27 9.18 -23.32
CA TYR A 204 23.86 9.52 -23.58
C TYR A 204 22.87 8.73 -22.71
N SER A 205 23.34 8.03 -21.67
CA SER A 205 22.49 7.35 -20.68
C SER A 205 21.91 8.28 -19.63
N GLY A 206 20.81 7.86 -19.00
CA GLY A 206 20.11 8.64 -17.99
C GLY A 206 19.38 9.86 -18.55
N TYR A 207 18.85 10.70 -17.66
CA TYR A 207 18.07 11.88 -18.04
C TYR A 207 18.94 12.94 -18.72
N SER A 208 20.06 13.32 -18.10
CA SER A 208 21.00 14.27 -18.69
C SER A 208 21.56 13.78 -20.01
N GLY A 209 21.99 12.52 -20.12
CA GLY A 209 22.54 11.99 -21.37
C GLY A 209 21.53 12.00 -22.53
N ALA A 210 20.27 11.62 -22.28
CA ALA A 210 19.23 11.68 -23.30
C ALA A 210 18.86 13.11 -23.71
N PHE A 211 18.92 14.08 -22.77
CA PHE A 211 18.76 15.50 -23.09
C PHE A 211 19.96 16.06 -23.87
N HIS A 212 21.19 15.68 -23.53
CA HIS A 212 22.39 16.04 -24.30
C HIS A 212 22.36 15.45 -25.71
N CYS A 213 21.82 14.25 -25.91
CA CYS A 213 21.59 13.67 -27.23
C CYS A 213 20.68 14.56 -28.11
N LEU A 214 19.63 15.18 -27.55
CA LEU A 214 18.82 16.19 -28.23
C LEU A 214 19.58 17.52 -28.44
N LYS A 215 20.29 18.00 -27.41
CA LYS A 215 21.07 19.25 -27.47
C LYS A 215 22.14 19.22 -28.56
N ASP A 216 22.95 18.15 -28.60
CA ASP A 216 23.98 17.84 -29.60
C ASP A 216 23.41 17.52 -31.01
N GLY A 217 22.09 17.61 -31.20
CA GLY A 217 21.43 17.41 -32.51
C GLY A 217 21.50 15.96 -33.01
N LYS A 218 21.46 14.98 -32.10
CA LYS A 218 21.47 13.54 -32.42
C LYS A 218 20.09 12.89 -32.28
N GLY A 219 19.11 13.59 -31.72
CA GLY A 219 17.68 13.26 -31.81
C GLY A 219 16.84 14.51 -32.04
N ASP A 220 15.66 14.33 -32.66
CA ASP A 220 14.61 15.35 -32.76
C ASP A 220 13.83 15.46 -31.44
N VAL A 221 13.69 14.34 -30.71
CA VAL A 221 12.97 14.21 -29.44
C VAL A 221 13.81 13.48 -28.38
N ALA A 222 13.72 13.93 -27.12
CA ALA A 222 14.26 13.24 -25.95
C ALA A 222 13.15 12.85 -24.96
N PHE A 223 13.09 11.57 -24.61
CA PHE A 223 12.11 11.04 -23.65
C PHE A 223 12.74 11.01 -22.24
N VAL A 224 12.29 11.90 -21.35
CA VAL A 224 12.97 12.21 -20.07
C VAL A 224 11.97 12.56 -18.94
N LYS A 225 12.47 12.90 -17.74
CA LYS A 225 11.64 13.43 -16.63
C LYS A 225 11.44 14.95 -16.78
N HIS A 226 10.30 15.47 -16.34
CA HIS A 226 9.95 16.90 -16.39
C HIS A 226 11.03 17.89 -15.91
N THR A 227 11.82 17.54 -14.89
CA THR A 227 12.87 18.42 -14.34
C THR A 227 14.16 18.46 -15.18
N THR A 228 14.33 17.59 -16.18
CA THR A 228 15.62 17.37 -16.87
C THR A 228 16.15 18.62 -17.57
N VAL A 229 15.30 19.44 -18.19
CA VAL A 229 15.74 20.68 -18.85
C VAL A 229 16.25 21.68 -17.80
N GLN A 230 15.54 21.82 -16.66
CA GLN A 230 15.94 22.69 -15.55
C GLN A 230 17.26 22.26 -14.91
N GLU A 231 17.54 20.95 -14.86
CA GLU A 231 18.76 20.35 -14.27
C GLU A 231 20.02 20.44 -15.16
N ASN A 232 19.89 20.82 -16.44
CA ASN A 232 21.00 20.76 -17.41
C ASN A 232 21.12 22.01 -18.29
N ALA A 233 20.02 22.72 -18.56
CA ALA A 233 19.97 23.93 -19.37
C ALA A 233 18.91 24.93 -18.83
N PRO A 234 19.04 25.42 -17.58
CA PRO A 234 18.07 26.35 -16.99
C PRO A 234 18.01 27.70 -17.70
N GLU A 235 19.12 28.18 -18.28
CA GLU A 235 19.20 29.46 -19.00
C GLU A 235 18.59 29.35 -20.41
N GLU A 236 18.84 28.23 -21.10
CA GLU A 236 18.39 27.96 -22.48
C GLU A 236 16.99 27.32 -22.53
N LYS A 237 16.29 27.23 -21.39
CA LYS A 237 15.02 26.51 -21.22
C LYS A 237 13.93 26.89 -22.24
N ASN A 238 13.93 28.15 -22.68
CA ASN A 238 12.97 28.70 -23.65
C ASN A 238 13.17 28.20 -25.09
N GLU A 239 14.30 27.53 -25.38
CA GLU A 239 14.60 26.87 -26.66
C GLU A 239 13.95 25.48 -26.78
N TYR A 240 13.33 24.99 -25.72
CA TYR A 240 12.75 23.64 -25.64
C TYR A 240 11.23 23.70 -25.39
N GLU A 241 10.53 22.69 -25.92
CA GLU A 241 9.08 22.52 -25.80
C GLU A 241 8.77 21.07 -25.45
N LEU A 242 7.57 20.82 -24.92
CA LEU A 242 7.04 19.49 -24.64
C LEU A 242 6.06 19.08 -25.76
N LEU A 243 6.14 17.83 -26.21
CA LEU A 243 5.07 17.22 -27.02
C LEU A 243 4.00 16.62 -26.10
N CYS A 244 2.76 17.01 -26.32
CA CYS A 244 1.62 16.60 -25.51
C CYS A 244 0.83 15.48 -26.21
N LEU A 245 0.07 14.70 -25.44
CA LEU A 245 -0.70 13.55 -25.97
C LEU A 245 -1.91 13.97 -26.85
N ASP A 246 -2.31 15.23 -26.77
CA ASP A 246 -3.43 15.84 -27.51
C ASP A 246 -3.02 16.47 -28.85
N GLY A 247 -1.80 16.20 -29.33
CA GLY A 247 -1.24 16.82 -30.53
C GLY A 247 -0.56 18.18 -30.29
N SER A 248 -0.78 18.81 -29.13
CA SER A 248 -0.26 20.15 -28.86
C SER A 248 1.21 20.19 -28.46
N ARG A 249 1.78 21.40 -28.52
CA ARG A 249 3.09 21.74 -27.93
C ARG A 249 2.89 22.70 -26.76
N GLN A 250 3.66 22.52 -25.70
CA GLN A 250 3.58 23.37 -24.50
C GLN A 250 4.97 23.76 -23.97
N PRO A 251 5.10 24.89 -23.24
CA PRO A 251 6.34 25.25 -22.55
C PRO A 251 6.73 24.20 -21.50
N VAL A 252 8.05 24.07 -21.24
CA VAL A 252 8.62 23.08 -20.30
C VAL A 252 7.99 23.14 -18.90
N ASP A 253 7.61 24.31 -18.41
CA ASP A 253 6.96 24.47 -17.10
C ASP A 253 5.53 23.92 -17.02
N ASN A 254 4.85 23.76 -18.16
CA ASN A 254 3.47 23.26 -18.21
C ASN A 254 3.39 21.71 -18.18
N TYR A 255 4.44 21.03 -17.69
CA TYR A 255 4.51 19.56 -17.59
C TYR A 255 3.34 18.93 -16.81
N LYS A 256 2.68 19.69 -15.92
CA LYS A 256 1.51 19.21 -15.18
C LYS A 256 0.29 18.99 -16.07
N ALA A 257 0.13 19.77 -17.14
CA ALA A 257 -0.89 19.54 -18.17
C ALA A 257 -0.34 18.71 -19.35
N CYS A 258 0.93 18.90 -19.71
CA CYS A 258 1.58 18.23 -20.83
C CYS A 258 2.61 17.20 -20.36
N HIS A 259 2.15 15.97 -20.14
CA HIS A 259 3.01 14.82 -19.87
C HIS A 259 2.41 13.55 -20.47
N TRP A 260 3.23 12.51 -20.62
CA TRP A 260 2.82 11.23 -21.18
C TRP A 260 2.36 10.26 -20.09
N ALA A 261 3.00 10.31 -18.91
CA ALA A 261 2.52 9.62 -17.71
C ALA A 261 3.08 10.27 -16.43
N ARG A 262 2.39 10.06 -15.32
CA ARG A 262 2.95 10.20 -13.97
C ARG A 262 3.39 8.81 -13.49
N VAL A 263 4.66 8.66 -13.15
CA VAL A 263 5.26 7.38 -12.72
C VAL A 263 5.82 7.49 -11.30
N PRO A 264 5.87 6.38 -10.53
CA PRO A 264 6.46 6.39 -9.19
C PRO A 264 7.97 6.67 -9.24
N ALA A 265 8.50 7.16 -8.12
CA ALA A 265 9.90 7.52 -7.98
C ALA A 265 10.86 6.33 -8.12
N HIS A 266 12.16 6.63 -8.18
CA HIS A 266 13.19 5.60 -8.05
C HIS A 266 13.17 5.06 -6.62
N ALA A 267 13.45 3.76 -6.46
CA ALA A 267 13.32 3.09 -5.18
C ALA A 267 14.51 2.16 -4.89
N VAL A 268 14.97 2.18 -3.65
CA VAL A 268 15.89 1.19 -3.10
C VAL A 268 15.15 -0.14 -3.01
N VAL A 269 15.64 -1.15 -3.72
CA VAL A 269 15.15 -2.53 -3.59
C VAL A 269 16.06 -3.35 -2.69
N ALA A 270 15.47 -4.29 -1.95
CA ALA A 270 16.16 -5.24 -1.09
C ALA A 270 15.42 -6.59 -1.10
N ARG A 271 16.00 -7.61 -0.45
CA ARG A 271 15.27 -8.84 -0.11
C ARG A 271 14.22 -8.55 0.97
N ASP A 272 13.21 -9.41 1.07
CA ASP A 272 12.23 -9.43 2.16
C ASP A 272 12.83 -10.10 3.42
N ASP A 273 13.94 -9.55 3.92
CA ASP A 273 14.70 -10.09 5.06
C ASP A 273 14.90 -9.06 6.19
N ASN A 274 15.67 -9.42 7.22
CA ASN A 274 15.87 -8.59 8.41
C ASN A 274 16.72 -7.32 8.18
N LYS A 275 17.41 -7.17 7.04
CA LYS A 275 18.22 -5.97 6.75
C LYS A 275 17.41 -4.75 6.33
N VAL A 276 16.10 -4.87 6.10
CA VAL A 276 15.25 -3.75 5.70
C VAL A 276 15.27 -2.61 6.73
N ASP A 277 15.34 -2.94 8.03
CA ASP A 277 15.50 -1.96 9.10
C ASP A 277 16.91 -1.34 9.13
N ASP A 278 17.97 -2.13 8.95
CA ASP A 278 19.35 -1.61 8.85
C ASP A 278 19.50 -0.62 7.69
N ILE A 279 19.00 -0.98 6.51
CA ILE A 279 18.99 -0.14 5.29
C ILE A 279 18.26 1.18 5.57
N TRP A 280 17.09 1.14 6.20
CA TRP A 280 16.38 2.36 6.57
C TRP A 280 17.15 3.20 7.60
N ASN A 281 17.69 2.58 8.66
CA ASN A 281 18.41 3.27 9.72
C ASN A 281 19.66 3.99 9.17
N PHE A 282 20.44 3.31 8.32
CA PHE A 282 21.60 3.88 7.65
C PHE A 282 21.21 5.04 6.72
N LEU A 283 20.22 4.84 5.84
CA LEU A 283 19.80 5.87 4.88
C LEU A 283 19.13 7.07 5.58
N SER A 284 18.43 6.85 6.69
CA SER A 284 17.89 7.93 7.54
C SER A 284 19.01 8.79 8.12
N LYS A 285 20.12 8.19 8.58
CA LYS A 285 21.29 8.96 9.07
C LYS A 285 22.13 9.57 7.96
N ALA A 286 22.25 8.91 6.82
CA ALA A 286 22.93 9.48 5.65
C ALA A 286 22.21 10.75 5.15
N GLN A 287 20.87 10.75 5.04
CA GLN A 287 20.13 11.95 4.62
C GLN A 287 20.06 13.04 5.71
N GLU A 288 20.12 12.68 7.00
CA GLU A 288 20.17 13.63 8.11
C GLU A 288 21.47 14.46 8.11
N LYS A 289 22.60 13.85 7.74
CA LYS A 289 23.91 14.54 7.65
C LYS A 289 24.21 15.17 6.29
N PHE A 290 23.83 14.49 5.21
CA PHE A 290 24.30 14.78 3.85
C PHE A 290 23.16 15.02 2.84
N GLY A 291 21.93 15.22 3.31
CA GLY A 291 20.79 15.59 2.47
C GLY A 291 20.82 17.04 1.98
N VAL A 292 19.68 17.52 1.49
CA VAL A 292 19.52 18.89 1.00
C VAL A 292 19.82 19.91 2.10
N GLY A 293 20.61 20.95 1.77
CA GLY A 293 21.01 21.99 2.71
C GLY A 293 22.24 21.68 3.55
N THR A 294 22.89 20.52 3.35
CA THR A 294 24.21 20.28 3.97
C THR A 294 25.25 21.28 3.45
N THR A 295 26.15 21.73 4.33
CA THR A 295 27.27 22.63 3.99
C THR A 295 28.60 21.90 3.82
N GLY A 296 28.61 20.57 4.00
CA GLY A 296 29.78 19.72 3.81
C GLY A 296 30.12 19.48 2.33
N ALA A 297 31.35 19.05 2.05
CA ALA A 297 31.77 18.73 0.68
C ALA A 297 30.97 17.56 0.07
N PHE A 298 30.61 16.56 0.87
CA PHE A 298 29.85 15.40 0.42
C PHE A 298 28.34 15.65 0.46
N HIS A 299 27.67 15.35 -0.66
CA HIS A 299 26.23 15.48 -0.84
C HIS A 299 25.63 14.12 -1.25
N LEU A 300 24.65 13.63 -0.48
CA LEU A 300 23.95 12.38 -0.78
C LEU A 300 23.09 12.53 -2.05
N PHE A 301 22.32 13.61 -2.11
CA PHE A 301 21.65 14.10 -3.32
C PHE A 301 22.46 15.31 -3.79
N GLY A 302 23.11 15.23 -4.95
CA GLY A 302 24.02 16.29 -5.39
C GLY A 302 23.24 17.48 -5.96
N PRO A 303 23.74 18.72 -5.82
CA PRO A 303 23.07 19.88 -6.40
C PRO A 303 22.91 19.73 -7.93
N PRO A 304 21.80 20.22 -8.53
CA PRO A 304 21.50 20.07 -9.95
C PRO A 304 22.34 20.98 -10.87
N SER A 305 23.56 21.34 -10.45
CA SER A 305 24.52 22.14 -11.22
C SER A 305 24.99 21.43 -12.49
N LYS A 306 25.69 22.16 -13.37
CA LYS A 306 26.26 21.69 -14.65
C LYS A 306 27.45 20.73 -14.42
N LYS A 307 27.17 19.54 -13.91
CA LYS A 307 28.09 18.38 -13.93
C LYS A 307 28.09 17.73 -15.32
N GLU A 308 29.19 17.08 -15.68
CA GLU A 308 29.23 16.13 -16.79
C GLU A 308 28.14 15.05 -16.66
N PRO A 309 27.49 14.59 -17.75
CA PRO A 309 26.39 13.63 -17.68
C PRO A 309 26.73 12.32 -16.96
N GLY A 310 27.99 11.86 -17.05
CA GLY A 310 28.48 10.67 -16.35
C GLY A 310 28.69 10.83 -14.83
N LEU A 311 28.49 12.03 -14.28
CA LEU A 311 28.60 12.36 -12.85
C LEU A 311 27.27 12.79 -12.22
N LYS A 312 26.17 12.70 -12.98
CA LYS A 312 24.79 12.93 -12.53
C LYS A 312 24.19 11.63 -11.94
N ASP A 313 23.21 11.78 -11.05
CA ASP A 313 22.34 10.69 -10.58
C ASP A 313 23.07 9.46 -9.95
N LEU A 314 24.22 9.65 -9.31
CA LEU A 314 25.01 8.58 -8.69
C LEU A 314 24.44 8.17 -7.31
N LEU A 315 24.20 6.87 -7.08
CA LEU A 315 23.50 6.25 -5.93
C LEU A 315 22.01 6.62 -5.81
N PHE A 316 21.70 7.90 -5.96
CA PHE A 316 20.39 8.51 -5.89
C PHE A 316 20.31 9.65 -6.90
N LYS A 317 19.10 10.06 -7.27
CA LYS A 317 18.90 11.21 -8.15
C LYS A 317 19.41 12.51 -7.54
N ASP A 318 20.07 13.33 -8.37
CA ASP A 318 20.45 14.69 -7.98
C ASP A 318 19.22 15.59 -7.74
N SER A 319 18.05 15.18 -8.23
CA SER A 319 16.76 15.84 -7.96
C SER A 319 16.01 15.29 -6.74
N ALA A 320 16.55 14.29 -6.04
CA ALA A 320 15.95 13.79 -4.81
C ALA A 320 16.16 14.79 -3.66
N VAL A 321 15.10 15.07 -2.90
CA VAL A 321 15.16 15.97 -1.74
C VAL A 321 15.08 15.23 -0.41
N GLN A 322 14.58 14.00 -0.41
CA GLN A 322 14.43 13.13 0.76
C GLN A 322 14.36 11.66 0.33
N LEU A 323 14.64 10.75 1.26
CA LEU A 323 14.36 9.32 1.16
C LEU A 323 13.28 8.91 2.17
N LYS A 324 12.24 8.20 1.72
CA LYS A 324 11.07 7.85 2.51
C LYS A 324 10.87 6.33 2.60
N ARG A 325 10.81 5.78 3.82
CA ARG A 325 10.54 4.36 4.05
C ARG A 325 9.21 3.94 3.43
N ILE A 326 9.22 2.80 2.74
CA ILE A 326 8.03 2.17 2.15
C ILE A 326 7.42 1.20 3.18
N PRO A 327 6.08 1.09 3.29
CA PRO A 327 5.45 0.13 4.20
C PRO A 327 5.79 -1.33 3.87
N PRO A 328 5.99 -2.23 4.86
CA PRO A 328 6.39 -3.63 4.61
C PRO A 328 5.45 -4.49 3.75
N LEU A 329 4.18 -4.08 3.63
CA LEU A 329 3.17 -4.70 2.78
C LEU A 329 3.27 -4.31 1.29
N MET A 330 4.22 -3.44 0.91
CA MET A 330 4.43 -3.03 -0.47
C MET A 330 5.33 -4.04 -1.20
N ASP A 331 4.87 -4.53 -2.34
CA ASP A 331 5.68 -5.25 -3.32
C ASP A 331 5.93 -4.37 -4.56
N SER A 332 6.58 -4.91 -5.60
CA SER A 332 6.80 -4.17 -6.85
C SER A 332 5.49 -3.83 -7.57
N GLN A 333 4.45 -4.66 -7.48
CA GLN A 333 3.18 -4.44 -8.18
C GLN A 333 2.37 -3.31 -7.53
N LEU A 334 2.29 -3.29 -6.20
CA LEU A 334 1.66 -2.22 -5.44
C LEU A 334 2.45 -0.91 -5.54
N TYR A 335 3.80 -0.97 -5.51
CA TYR A 335 4.64 0.23 -5.61
C TYR A 335 4.55 0.90 -6.98
N LEU A 336 4.53 0.10 -8.05
CA LEU A 336 4.45 0.62 -9.42
C LEU A 336 3.03 1.10 -9.79
N GLY A 337 2.00 0.59 -9.10
CA GLY A 337 0.59 0.78 -9.45
C GLY A 337 0.20 0.02 -10.73
N PHE A 338 -1.11 -0.22 -10.96
CA PHE A 338 -1.58 -0.95 -12.15
C PHE A 338 -1.03 -0.27 -13.40
N GLU A 339 -1.46 0.97 -13.68
CA GLU A 339 -1.46 1.50 -15.05
C GLU A 339 -0.07 1.45 -15.67
N TYR A 340 0.97 1.60 -14.85
CA TYR A 340 2.35 1.38 -15.23
C TYR A 340 2.80 -0.10 -15.20
N TYR A 341 2.50 -0.89 -14.16
CA TYR A 341 2.86 -2.32 -14.09
C TYR A 341 2.29 -3.14 -15.26
N SER A 342 0.98 -3.02 -15.57
CA SER A 342 0.42 -3.77 -16.70
C SER A 342 0.75 -3.16 -18.06
N ALA A 343 1.09 -1.87 -18.16
CA ALA A 343 1.70 -1.35 -19.38
C ALA A 343 3.03 -2.07 -19.65
N ILE A 344 3.94 -2.16 -18.67
CA ILE A 344 5.19 -2.95 -18.80
C ILE A 344 4.89 -4.41 -19.15
N GLN A 345 3.92 -5.04 -18.47
CA GLN A 345 3.51 -6.41 -18.76
C GLN A 345 3.01 -6.57 -20.20
N SER A 346 2.28 -5.61 -20.76
CA SER A 346 1.85 -5.61 -22.17
C SER A 346 2.97 -5.33 -23.18
N LEU A 347 4.15 -4.87 -22.75
CA LEU A 347 5.38 -4.87 -23.57
C LEU A 347 6.11 -6.23 -23.52
N GLN A 348 5.62 -7.19 -22.72
CA GLN A 348 6.30 -8.47 -22.44
C GLN A 348 5.41 -9.73 -22.60
N GLU A 349 4.09 -9.63 -22.51
CA GLU A 349 3.12 -10.70 -22.81
C GLU A 349 2.48 -10.51 -24.19
N ASP A 350 2.10 -11.60 -24.84
CA ASP A 350 1.43 -11.57 -26.14
C ASP A 350 -0.02 -11.06 -26.04
N GLN A 351 -0.42 -10.22 -27.00
CA GLN A 351 -1.65 -9.41 -26.89
C GLN A 351 -2.94 -10.23 -26.87
N LEU A 352 -2.90 -11.50 -27.29
CA LEU A 352 -4.04 -12.43 -27.37
C LEU A 352 -4.80 -12.62 -26.03
N SER A 353 -4.22 -12.25 -24.89
CA SER A 353 -4.86 -12.40 -23.57
C SER A 353 -5.70 -11.20 -23.09
N SER A 354 -5.48 -9.99 -23.61
CA SER A 354 -6.04 -8.75 -23.06
C SER A 354 -7.57 -8.68 -23.19
N ASN A 355 -8.08 -8.77 -24.43
CA ASN A 355 -9.50 -8.63 -24.77
C ASN A 355 -10.41 -9.68 -24.11
N ARG A 356 -9.88 -10.83 -23.69
CA ARG A 356 -10.61 -11.82 -22.88
C ARG A 356 -10.58 -11.53 -21.37
N ARG A 357 -9.54 -10.88 -20.85
CA ARG A 357 -9.32 -10.64 -19.40
C ARG A 357 -10.18 -9.52 -18.80
N GLU A 358 -10.75 -8.63 -19.62
CA GLU A 358 -11.57 -7.50 -19.17
C GLU A 358 -13.06 -7.82 -18.98
N ASN A 359 -13.58 -8.84 -19.67
CA ASN A 359 -15.02 -8.98 -19.81
C ASN A 359 -15.74 -9.64 -18.63
N LYS A 360 -15.04 -10.41 -17.79
CA LYS A 360 -15.61 -11.14 -16.64
C LYS A 360 -15.35 -10.45 -15.29
N THR A 361 -16.19 -10.75 -14.29
CA THR A 361 -16.02 -10.23 -12.93
C THR A 361 -15.22 -11.20 -12.05
N ARG A 362 -14.02 -10.83 -11.60
CA ARG A 362 -13.27 -11.61 -10.61
C ARG A 362 -13.74 -11.31 -9.19
N TRP A 363 -14.26 -12.33 -8.52
CA TRP A 363 -14.59 -12.33 -7.09
C TRP A 363 -13.42 -12.87 -6.27
N CYS A 364 -13.17 -12.28 -5.10
CA CYS A 364 -12.13 -12.75 -4.18
C CYS A 364 -12.76 -13.53 -3.02
N ALA A 365 -12.26 -14.74 -2.78
CA ALA A 365 -12.71 -15.65 -1.75
C ALA A 365 -11.61 -15.88 -0.71
N VAL A 366 -11.96 -15.79 0.57
CA VAL A 366 -11.03 -15.95 1.70
C VAL A 366 -10.97 -17.43 2.12
N GLY A 367 -9.83 -18.06 1.88
CA GLY A 367 -9.60 -19.47 2.19
C GLY A 367 -10.36 -20.46 1.29
N LYS A 368 -10.12 -21.75 1.54
CA LYS A 368 -10.59 -22.86 0.69
C LYS A 368 -12.12 -23.00 0.66
N ASN A 369 -12.80 -22.78 1.79
CA ASN A 369 -14.25 -22.98 1.90
C ASN A 369 -15.04 -21.96 1.07
N GLU A 370 -14.66 -20.68 1.14
CA GLU A 370 -15.24 -19.66 0.27
C GLU A 370 -14.89 -19.90 -1.19
N LYS A 371 -13.65 -20.31 -1.50
CA LYS A 371 -13.24 -20.61 -2.87
C LYS A 371 -14.10 -21.71 -3.49
N SER A 372 -14.38 -22.80 -2.78
CA SER A 372 -15.28 -23.87 -3.25
C SER A 372 -16.73 -23.41 -3.47
N LYS A 373 -17.27 -22.53 -2.60
CA LYS A 373 -18.61 -21.94 -2.84
C LYS A 373 -18.59 -20.99 -4.04
N CYS A 374 -17.51 -20.24 -4.21
CA CYS A 374 -17.31 -19.32 -5.33
C CYS A 374 -17.19 -20.09 -6.66
N ASP A 375 -16.43 -21.19 -6.70
CA ASP A 375 -16.27 -22.01 -7.89
C ASP A 375 -17.60 -22.64 -8.34
N LEU A 376 -18.44 -23.06 -7.40
CA LEU A 376 -19.81 -23.50 -7.70
C LEU A 376 -20.66 -22.35 -8.29
N TRP A 377 -20.54 -21.12 -7.74
CA TRP A 377 -21.20 -19.94 -8.30
C TRP A 377 -20.69 -19.58 -9.70
N SER A 378 -19.37 -19.66 -9.93
CA SER A 378 -18.73 -19.48 -11.25
C SER A 378 -19.34 -20.41 -12.30
N VAL A 379 -19.46 -21.71 -12.00
CA VAL A 379 -20.09 -22.70 -12.88
C VAL A 379 -21.57 -22.37 -13.13
N MET A 380 -22.36 -22.12 -12.09
CA MET A 380 -23.81 -21.85 -12.20
C MET A 380 -24.11 -20.51 -12.90
N SER A 381 -23.20 -19.54 -12.78
CA SER A 381 -23.24 -18.25 -13.46
C SER A 381 -22.74 -18.31 -14.91
N ASN A 382 -22.43 -19.50 -15.45
CA ASN A 382 -21.84 -19.71 -16.78
C ASN A 382 -20.53 -18.92 -17.02
N GLY A 383 -19.81 -18.59 -15.95
CA GLY A 383 -18.56 -17.83 -16.01
C GLY A 383 -18.70 -16.30 -16.07
N ASP A 384 -19.87 -15.73 -15.76
CA ASP A 384 -20.03 -14.29 -15.45
C ASP A 384 -19.08 -13.85 -14.31
N VAL A 385 -18.90 -14.77 -13.36
CA VAL A 385 -18.03 -14.64 -12.19
C VAL A 385 -16.85 -15.61 -12.30
N GLU A 386 -15.64 -15.14 -12.07
CA GLU A 386 -14.43 -15.95 -11.90
C GLU A 386 -13.90 -15.80 -10.47
N CYS A 387 -13.30 -16.84 -9.90
CA CYS A 387 -12.95 -16.86 -8.48
C CYS A 387 -11.44 -16.92 -8.25
N ILE A 388 -10.91 -15.90 -7.56
CA ILE A 388 -9.54 -15.89 -7.02
C ILE A 388 -9.59 -16.19 -5.52
N VAL A 389 -8.52 -16.81 -4.99
CA VAL A 389 -8.40 -17.13 -3.56
C VAL A 389 -7.34 -16.24 -2.89
N ALA A 390 -7.56 -15.92 -1.62
CA ALA A 390 -6.65 -15.25 -0.70
C ALA A 390 -6.57 -16.01 0.62
N GLU A 391 -5.53 -15.77 1.43
CA GLU A 391 -5.42 -16.42 2.74
C GLU A 391 -6.25 -15.67 3.80
N ASP A 392 -6.25 -14.34 3.78
CA ASP A 392 -7.10 -13.49 4.63
C ASP A 392 -7.85 -12.38 3.85
N THR A 393 -8.65 -11.59 4.56
CA THR A 393 -9.38 -10.45 3.98
C THR A 393 -8.45 -9.31 3.53
N LYS A 394 -7.28 -9.13 4.16
CA LYS A 394 -6.29 -8.12 3.74
C LYS A 394 -5.67 -8.51 2.41
N ASP A 395 -5.35 -9.78 2.20
CA ASP A 395 -4.88 -10.31 0.91
C ASP A 395 -5.95 -10.15 -0.18
N CYS A 396 -7.23 -10.40 0.14
CA CYS A 396 -8.30 -10.09 -0.82
C CYS A 396 -8.39 -8.59 -1.10
N ILE A 397 -8.27 -7.74 -0.08
CA ILE A 397 -8.23 -6.29 -0.25
C ILE A 397 -6.99 -5.87 -1.05
N ILE A 398 -5.81 -6.46 -0.85
CA ILE A 398 -4.58 -6.21 -1.63
C ILE A 398 -4.81 -6.61 -3.09
N LYS A 399 -5.34 -7.81 -3.35
CA LYS A 399 -5.67 -8.26 -4.71
C LYS A 399 -6.67 -7.33 -5.38
N ILE A 400 -7.66 -6.79 -4.64
CA ILE A 400 -8.62 -5.77 -5.14
C ILE A 400 -7.98 -4.37 -5.20
N MET A 401 -6.98 -4.05 -4.38
CA MET A 401 -6.31 -2.75 -4.32
C MET A 401 -5.27 -2.57 -5.42
N VAL A 402 -4.61 -3.66 -5.82
CA VAL A 402 -3.97 -3.79 -7.14
C VAL A 402 -4.97 -3.33 -8.20
N TRP A 403 -6.23 -3.84 -8.20
CA TRP A 403 -7.29 -3.37 -9.11
C TRP A 403 -7.80 -1.93 -8.88
N LEU A 404 -7.63 -1.32 -7.69
CA LEU A 404 -8.09 0.06 -7.37
C LEU A 404 -7.10 1.15 -7.77
N TYR A 405 -5.80 0.90 -7.69
CA TYR A 405 -4.79 1.89 -8.11
C TYR A 405 -4.85 2.15 -9.64
N PHE A 406 -5.52 1.31 -10.46
CA PHE A 406 -5.93 1.62 -11.84
C PHE A 406 -7.08 2.65 -11.93
N GLY A 407 -6.91 3.85 -11.36
CA GLY A 407 -7.83 4.95 -11.72
C GLY A 407 -7.73 6.23 -10.91
N LEU A 408 -7.25 6.18 -9.67
CA LEU A 408 -7.21 7.36 -8.80
C LEU A 408 -5.96 8.24 -8.96
N PHE A 409 -4.91 7.77 -9.62
CA PHE A 409 -3.69 8.57 -9.86
C PHE A 409 -3.77 9.52 -11.06
N PHE A 410 -4.73 9.32 -11.97
CA PHE A 410 -4.87 10.07 -13.23
C PHE A 410 -6.12 10.98 -13.30
N SER A 411 -7.09 10.82 -12.40
CA SER A 411 -8.43 11.43 -12.54
C SER A 411 -8.68 12.67 -11.67
N LEU A 412 -7.85 12.96 -10.68
CA LEU A 412 -7.99 14.13 -9.80
C LEU A 412 -6.69 14.94 -9.77
N GLY A 413 -6.71 16.10 -10.44
CA GLY A 413 -5.67 17.12 -10.34
C GLY A 413 -5.51 17.58 -8.88
N ALA A 414 -4.25 17.79 -8.46
CA ALA A 414 -3.92 18.02 -7.06
C ALA A 414 -4.33 19.43 -6.57
N ASN A 415 -5.58 19.58 -6.13
CA ASN A 415 -6.10 20.78 -5.48
C ASN A 415 -6.88 20.48 -4.18
N ALA A 416 -6.59 19.34 -3.55
CA ALA A 416 -7.20 18.88 -2.30
C ALA A 416 -6.17 18.27 -1.32
N LEU A 417 -4.99 18.88 -1.19
CA LEU A 417 -3.99 18.53 -0.17
C LEU A 417 -4.10 19.48 1.03
N LEU A 418 -5.11 19.26 1.88
CA LEU A 418 -5.18 19.85 3.22
C LEU A 418 -5.35 18.76 4.28
N ARG A 419 -4.20 18.30 4.79
CA ARG A 419 -3.93 18.03 6.21
C ARG A 419 -4.97 17.21 6.99
N GLU A 420 -4.85 15.88 6.95
CA GLU A 420 -5.34 15.02 8.03
C GLU A 420 -4.28 13.93 8.36
N GLN A 421 -3.99 13.70 9.63
CA GLN A 421 -3.02 12.69 10.09
C GLN A 421 -3.72 11.34 10.27
N GLY A 422 -3.81 10.55 9.19
CA GLY A 422 -4.37 9.19 9.22
C GLY A 422 -3.65 8.30 8.21
N GLY A 423 -2.97 7.25 8.68
CA GLY A 423 -2.04 6.49 7.86
C GLY A 423 -2.70 5.62 6.78
N ILE A 424 -2.43 5.96 5.51
CA ILE A 424 -2.39 5.12 4.28
C ILE A 424 -3.71 4.41 3.86
N LEU A 425 -4.48 3.85 4.79
CA LEU A 425 -5.76 3.20 4.53
C LEU A 425 -6.87 4.22 4.16
N GLY A 426 -6.80 5.44 4.70
CA GLY A 426 -7.83 6.47 4.52
C GLY A 426 -7.96 7.01 3.09
N SER A 427 -6.84 7.13 2.35
CA SER A 427 -6.86 7.60 0.96
C SER A 427 -7.34 6.53 -0.02
N ALA A 428 -7.03 5.25 0.23
CA ALA A 428 -7.51 4.12 -0.58
C ALA A 428 -9.04 3.96 -0.56
N LEU A 429 -9.70 4.42 0.51
CA LEU A 429 -11.11 4.21 0.75
C LEU A 429 -12.03 5.23 0.04
N ASN A 430 -11.52 6.28 -0.62
CA ASN A 430 -12.30 7.25 -1.42
C ASN A 430 -12.94 6.68 -2.71
N SER A 431 -13.14 5.35 -2.78
CA SER A 431 -13.82 4.62 -3.85
C SER A 431 -15.25 4.21 -3.44
N PRO A 432 -16.17 3.97 -4.38
CA PRO A 432 -17.56 3.70 -4.05
C PRO A 432 -17.79 2.29 -3.48
N LEU A 433 -18.29 2.24 -2.24
CA LEU A 433 -18.74 1.04 -1.54
C LEU A 433 -20.15 0.61 -2.01
N PHE A 434 -20.46 -0.70 -2.01
CA PHE A 434 -21.82 -1.16 -2.35
C PHE A 434 -22.26 -2.48 -1.67
N TYR A 435 -23.57 -2.64 -1.44
CA TYR A 435 -24.26 -3.88 -1.02
C TYR A 435 -24.02 -4.42 0.41
N LEU A 436 -24.75 -3.86 1.37
CA LEU A 436 -25.94 -4.59 1.85
C LEU A 436 -27.04 -3.61 2.32
N LEU A 437 -28.13 -4.15 2.87
CA LEU A 437 -29.29 -3.43 3.37
C LEU A 437 -28.95 -2.21 4.24
N LYS A 438 -29.85 -1.22 4.26
CA LYS A 438 -29.91 -0.15 5.27
C LYS A 438 -30.34 -0.66 6.68
N ALA A 439 -30.10 -1.95 6.97
CA ALA A 439 -30.32 -2.62 8.26
C ALA A 439 -29.17 -2.31 9.22
N SER A 440 -28.92 -1.02 9.43
CA SER A 440 -27.92 -0.56 10.39
C SER A 440 -28.30 -1.02 11.79
N TYR A 441 -27.38 -1.66 12.51
CA TYR A 441 -27.56 -1.97 13.91
C TYR A 441 -26.92 -0.87 14.77
N PHE A 442 -27.49 -0.60 15.93
CA PHE A 442 -26.92 0.37 16.87
C PHE A 442 -25.94 -0.34 17.80
N ALA A 443 -24.74 0.22 17.95
CA ALA A 443 -23.78 -0.18 18.97
C ALA A 443 -24.10 0.56 20.27
N VAL A 444 -24.16 -0.16 21.38
CA VAL A 444 -24.61 0.35 22.68
C VAL A 444 -23.67 -0.09 23.79
N ALA A 445 -23.53 0.76 24.80
CA ALA A 445 -23.04 0.37 26.11
C ALA A 445 -24.24 -0.02 26.99
N VAL A 446 -24.18 -1.19 27.61
CA VAL A 446 -25.20 -1.72 28.51
C VAL A 446 -24.60 -1.88 29.91
N ALA A 447 -25.33 -1.46 30.93
CA ALA A 447 -25.00 -1.72 32.34
C ALA A 447 -26.23 -2.27 33.07
N LYS A 448 -26.02 -2.85 34.26
CA LYS A 448 -27.13 -3.24 35.15
C LYS A 448 -27.82 -1.98 35.69
N LYS A 449 -29.13 -2.06 35.90
CA LYS A 449 -29.96 -0.96 36.42
C LYS A 449 -29.75 -0.72 37.92
N SER A 450 -29.27 -1.73 38.66
CA SER A 450 -28.83 -1.62 40.05
C SER A 450 -27.71 -0.61 40.26
N ASP A 451 -26.82 -0.49 39.27
CA ASP A 451 -25.52 0.15 39.45
C ASP A 451 -25.66 1.64 39.13
N SER A 452 -26.37 2.40 39.99
CA SER A 452 -26.87 3.77 39.75
C SER A 452 -25.83 4.76 39.23
N ASP A 453 -24.60 4.62 39.69
CA ASP A 453 -23.53 5.61 39.48
C ASP A 453 -22.79 5.42 38.15
N ILE A 454 -23.13 4.37 37.40
CA ILE A 454 -22.53 4.05 36.11
C ILE A 454 -23.23 4.85 35.00
N THR A 455 -22.46 5.74 34.39
CA THR A 455 -22.80 6.56 33.22
C THR A 455 -21.68 6.44 32.19
N TRP A 456 -21.89 6.90 30.96
CA TRP A 456 -20.82 6.96 29.95
C TRP A 456 -19.59 7.79 30.41
N ASN A 457 -19.77 8.75 31.31
CA ASN A 457 -18.69 9.61 31.81
C ASN A 457 -17.98 9.03 33.06
N SER A 458 -18.55 8.02 33.73
CA SER A 458 -17.98 7.35 34.90
C SER A 458 -17.46 5.93 34.59
N LEU A 459 -17.14 5.64 33.33
CA LEU A 459 -16.62 4.34 32.86
C LEU A 459 -15.12 4.10 33.16
N GLN A 460 -14.33 5.15 33.40
CA GLN A 460 -12.91 4.99 33.69
C GLN A 460 -12.72 4.25 35.03
N GLY A 461 -11.84 3.25 35.05
CA GLY A 461 -11.61 2.37 36.21
C GLY A 461 -12.72 1.34 36.48
N LYS A 462 -13.74 1.23 35.63
CA LYS A 462 -14.78 0.18 35.71
C LYS A 462 -14.33 -1.12 35.03
N LYS A 463 -15.11 -2.19 35.23
CA LYS A 463 -14.89 -3.53 34.66
C LYS A 463 -15.62 -3.71 33.32
N SER A 464 -14.88 -4.01 32.25
CA SER A 464 -15.42 -3.94 30.88
C SER A 464 -15.55 -5.29 30.16
N CYS A 465 -16.59 -5.42 29.34
CA CYS A 465 -16.90 -6.62 28.56
C CYS A 465 -17.07 -6.29 27.07
N HIS A 466 -16.25 -6.91 26.23
CA HIS A 466 -16.11 -6.57 24.81
C HIS A 466 -16.27 -7.83 23.94
N THR A 467 -16.90 -7.69 22.76
CA THR A 467 -17.13 -8.83 21.84
C THR A 467 -15.88 -9.49 21.25
N GLY A 468 -14.70 -8.91 21.51
CA GLY A 468 -13.40 -9.22 20.90
C GLY A 468 -12.75 -7.97 20.31
N VAL A 469 -11.42 -7.92 20.33
CA VAL A 469 -10.58 -6.80 19.82
C VAL A 469 -10.82 -6.59 18.31
N GLY A 470 -10.78 -5.34 17.85
CA GLY A 470 -10.94 -4.97 16.44
C GLY A 470 -12.39 -5.10 15.90
N ARG A 471 -13.34 -5.56 16.71
CA ARG A 471 -14.75 -5.70 16.32
C ARG A 471 -15.51 -4.39 16.51
N THR A 472 -16.39 -4.07 15.56
CA THR A 472 -17.09 -2.78 15.49
C THR A 472 -17.76 -2.32 16.79
N ALA A 473 -18.80 -3.01 17.27
CA ALA A 473 -19.56 -2.57 18.45
C ALA A 473 -18.84 -2.80 19.77
N GLY A 474 -18.10 -3.91 19.89
CA GLY A 474 -17.41 -4.26 21.13
C GLY A 474 -16.07 -3.56 21.33
N TRP A 475 -15.43 -3.02 20.29
CA TRP A 475 -14.09 -2.44 20.39
C TRP A 475 -13.98 -1.11 19.64
N ASN A 476 -14.14 -1.09 18.31
CA ASN A 476 -13.76 0.07 17.50
C ASN A 476 -14.55 1.34 17.84
N ILE A 477 -15.83 1.20 18.14
CA ILE A 477 -16.70 2.30 18.57
C ILE A 477 -16.39 2.75 20.00
N PRO A 478 -16.51 1.91 21.05
CA PRO A 478 -16.26 2.36 22.42
C PRO A 478 -14.82 2.85 22.62
N MET A 479 -13.80 2.13 22.14
CA MET A 479 -12.40 2.54 22.28
C MET A 479 -12.08 3.77 21.42
N GLY A 480 -12.68 3.90 20.23
CA GLY A 480 -12.56 5.10 19.40
C GLY A 480 -13.14 6.35 20.07
N LEU A 481 -14.32 6.25 20.68
CA LEU A 481 -14.95 7.35 21.44
C LEU A 481 -14.21 7.68 22.74
N ILE A 482 -13.63 6.67 23.41
CA ILE A 482 -12.77 6.86 24.59
C ILE A 482 -11.48 7.58 24.19
N HIS A 483 -10.76 7.10 23.17
CA HIS A 483 -9.55 7.76 22.67
C HIS A 483 -9.83 9.20 22.22
N ASN A 484 -10.96 9.44 21.53
CA ASN A 484 -11.35 10.79 21.11
C ASN A 484 -11.69 11.74 22.28
N LYS A 485 -11.83 11.24 23.51
CA LYS A 485 -11.91 12.05 24.74
C LYS A 485 -10.58 12.15 25.49
N THR A 486 -9.73 11.12 25.46
CA THR A 486 -8.54 11.03 26.33
C THR A 486 -7.21 11.30 25.62
N GLY A 487 -7.13 11.12 24.31
CA GLY A 487 -5.86 11.09 23.55
C GLY A 487 -4.90 9.97 23.94
N ASN A 488 -5.31 9.03 24.80
CA ASN A 488 -4.45 7.97 25.32
C ASN A 488 -4.66 6.65 24.56
N CYS A 489 -3.59 6.16 23.93
CA CYS A 489 -3.56 4.91 23.20
C CYS A 489 -3.41 3.65 24.07
N ASN A 490 -3.14 3.80 25.37
CA ASN A 490 -3.05 2.69 26.31
C ASN A 490 -4.45 2.28 26.82
N PHE A 491 -5.21 1.59 25.96
CA PHE A 491 -6.55 1.09 26.29
C PHE A 491 -6.60 0.14 27.50
N ASP A 492 -5.46 -0.45 27.89
CA ASP A 492 -5.36 -1.35 29.05
C ASP A 492 -5.38 -0.61 30.41
N GLU A 493 -5.19 0.72 30.40
CA GLU A 493 -5.21 1.56 31.60
C GLU A 493 -6.56 2.28 31.83
N TYR A 494 -7.44 2.33 30.83
CA TYR A 494 -8.73 3.02 30.96
C TYR A 494 -9.73 2.26 31.83
N PHE A 495 -9.74 0.93 31.75
CA PHE A 495 -10.54 0.05 32.58
C PHE A 495 -9.67 -0.59 33.68
N SER A 496 -10.27 -1.00 34.81
CA SER A 496 -9.54 -1.64 35.90
C SER A 496 -9.22 -3.10 35.57
N GLU A 497 -10.22 -3.83 35.09
CA GLU A 497 -10.15 -5.20 34.58
C GLU A 497 -11.08 -5.31 33.37
N GLY A 498 -10.83 -6.22 32.44
CA GLY A 498 -11.72 -6.42 31.31
C GLY A 498 -11.72 -7.84 30.75
N CYS A 499 -12.68 -8.12 29.87
CA CYS A 499 -12.57 -9.18 28.89
C CYS A 499 -12.77 -8.63 27.47
N ALA A 500 -11.69 -8.56 26.71
CA ALA A 500 -11.64 -8.27 25.30
C ALA A 500 -10.83 -9.34 24.57
N PRO A 501 -11.47 -10.45 24.14
CA PRO A 501 -10.74 -11.55 23.54
C PRO A 501 -9.97 -11.14 22.27
N GLY A 502 -8.70 -11.55 22.18
CA GLY A 502 -7.71 -11.05 21.22
C GLY A 502 -6.71 -10.04 21.80
N SER A 503 -6.89 -9.60 23.05
CA SER A 503 -5.88 -8.87 23.82
C SER A 503 -4.69 -9.77 24.22
N PRO A 504 -3.52 -9.21 24.58
CA PRO A 504 -2.42 -9.98 25.14
C PRO A 504 -2.85 -10.68 26.45
N PRO A 505 -2.54 -11.98 26.68
CA PRO A 505 -3.01 -12.70 27.87
C PRO A 505 -2.62 -12.10 29.23
N ASN A 506 -1.57 -11.27 29.26
CA ASN A 506 -1.07 -10.57 30.45
C ASN A 506 -1.64 -9.15 30.64
N SER A 507 -2.53 -8.68 29.76
CA SER A 507 -3.15 -7.35 29.86
C SER A 507 -4.39 -7.38 30.75
N ARG A 508 -4.73 -6.23 31.38
CA ARG A 508 -5.92 -6.09 32.24
C ARG A 508 -7.21 -6.47 31.52
N LEU A 509 -7.27 -6.18 30.22
CA LEU A 509 -8.36 -6.53 29.31
C LEU A 509 -8.54 -8.04 29.05
N CYS A 510 -7.71 -8.93 29.63
CA CYS A 510 -7.98 -10.39 29.63
C CYS A 510 -8.41 -10.95 31.00
N GLN A 511 -8.30 -10.19 32.10
CA GLN A 511 -8.44 -10.71 33.48
C GLN A 511 -9.86 -11.19 33.84
N LEU A 512 -10.90 -10.66 33.17
CA LEU A 512 -12.27 -11.12 33.37
C LEU A 512 -12.62 -12.36 32.54
N CYS A 513 -11.89 -12.62 31.44
CA CYS A 513 -12.14 -13.73 30.52
C CYS A 513 -12.03 -15.11 31.20
N LYS A 514 -12.71 -16.12 30.65
CA LYS A 514 -13.01 -17.38 31.36
C LYS A 514 -12.57 -18.65 30.61
N GLY A 515 -12.13 -18.52 29.37
CA GLY A 515 -11.73 -19.63 28.49
C GLY A 515 -12.88 -20.58 28.17
N SER A 516 -12.53 -21.76 27.66
CA SER A 516 -13.46 -22.85 27.31
C SER A 516 -13.89 -23.70 28.50
N GLY A 517 -13.18 -23.59 29.64
CA GLY A 517 -13.27 -24.54 30.75
C GLY A 517 -12.52 -25.87 30.51
N GLY A 518 -11.86 -26.02 29.35
CA GLY A 518 -10.94 -27.12 29.08
C GLY A 518 -9.54 -26.89 29.65
N VAL A 519 -8.65 -27.86 29.43
CA VAL A 519 -7.22 -27.80 29.79
C VAL A 519 -6.38 -28.06 28.54
N PRO A 520 -5.47 -27.17 28.13
CA PRO A 520 -5.25 -25.83 28.69
C PRO A 520 -6.45 -24.90 28.44
N PRO A 521 -6.74 -23.94 29.36
CA PRO A 521 -7.85 -23.02 29.18
C PRO A 521 -7.55 -22.00 28.07
N GLU A 522 -8.42 -21.94 27.06
CA GLU A 522 -8.32 -21.05 25.89
C GLU A 522 -8.75 -19.60 26.23
N GLN A 523 -8.23 -19.08 27.35
CA GLN A 523 -8.62 -17.81 27.93
C GLN A 523 -8.26 -16.63 27.01
N CYS A 524 -9.20 -15.69 26.85
CA CYS A 524 -9.04 -14.48 26.03
C CYS A 524 -8.77 -14.75 24.53
N VAL A 525 -8.96 -15.98 24.03
CA VAL A 525 -8.84 -16.30 22.60
C VAL A 525 -10.00 -15.68 21.81
N ALA A 526 -9.73 -15.04 20.67
CA ALA A 526 -10.73 -14.35 19.86
C ALA A 526 -11.67 -15.29 19.04
N SER A 527 -12.15 -16.38 19.65
CA SER A 527 -13.04 -17.37 19.06
C SER A 527 -14.12 -17.83 20.05
N SER A 528 -15.09 -18.63 19.58
CA SER A 528 -16.16 -19.20 20.42
C SER A 528 -15.69 -20.16 21.53
N HIS A 529 -14.40 -20.50 21.58
CA HIS A 529 -13.83 -21.24 22.71
C HIS A 529 -13.74 -20.37 23.99
N GLU A 530 -13.63 -19.05 23.88
CA GLU A 530 -13.73 -18.15 25.04
C GLU A 530 -15.22 -17.91 25.39
N LYS A 531 -15.63 -18.30 26.60
CA LYS A 531 -17.03 -18.19 27.08
C LYS A 531 -17.60 -16.77 26.98
N TYR A 532 -16.75 -15.75 27.05
CA TYR A 532 -17.15 -14.34 26.96
C TYR A 532 -16.95 -13.71 25.56
N TYR A 533 -16.69 -14.51 24.53
CA TYR A 533 -16.55 -14.03 23.15
C TYR A 533 -17.88 -13.62 22.49
N GLY A 534 -17.82 -12.62 21.60
CA GLY A 534 -18.95 -12.20 20.78
C GLY A 534 -20.03 -11.46 21.56
N TYR A 535 -21.20 -11.30 20.95
CA TYR A 535 -22.30 -10.51 21.50
C TYR A 535 -22.88 -11.13 22.78
N THR A 536 -23.27 -12.41 22.72
CA THR A 536 -23.79 -13.14 23.87
C THR A 536 -22.74 -13.27 24.98
N GLY A 537 -21.49 -13.59 24.64
CA GLY A 537 -20.41 -13.70 25.62
C GLY A 537 -20.07 -12.38 26.33
N ALA A 538 -20.08 -11.25 25.62
CA ALA A 538 -19.86 -9.93 26.24
C ALA A 538 -21.03 -9.53 27.16
N PHE A 539 -22.28 -9.85 26.80
CA PHE A 539 -23.42 -9.64 27.69
C PHE A 539 -23.39 -10.58 28.91
N ARG A 540 -23.03 -11.85 28.71
CA ARG A 540 -22.77 -12.83 29.78
C ARG A 540 -21.67 -12.36 30.74
N CYS A 541 -20.61 -11.75 30.23
CA CYS A 541 -19.55 -11.14 31.01
C CYS A 541 -20.09 -10.00 31.91
N LEU A 542 -20.96 -9.12 31.40
CA LEU A 542 -21.65 -8.11 32.23
C LEU A 542 -22.51 -8.76 33.32
N VAL A 543 -23.22 -9.85 33.02
CA VAL A 543 -24.00 -10.57 34.05
C VAL A 543 -23.06 -11.16 35.11
N GLU A 544 -22.09 -11.98 34.73
CA GLU A 544 -21.26 -12.79 35.64
C GLU A 544 -20.10 -12.03 36.34
N ARG A 545 -19.47 -10.99 35.74
CA ARG A 545 -18.25 -10.36 36.30
C ARG A 545 -18.03 -8.85 36.04
N GLY A 546 -18.67 -8.25 35.04
CA GLY A 546 -18.40 -6.88 34.58
C GLY A 546 -19.43 -5.83 35.01
N ASP A 547 -19.06 -4.57 34.78
CA ASP A 547 -19.85 -3.36 35.06
C ASP A 547 -20.54 -2.83 33.78
N VAL A 548 -19.88 -2.99 32.62
CA VAL A 548 -20.37 -2.53 31.31
C VAL A 548 -20.09 -3.55 30.20
N ALA A 549 -21.07 -3.79 29.32
CA ALA A 549 -20.88 -4.53 28.06
C ALA A 549 -21.11 -3.66 26.82
N PHE A 550 -20.21 -3.82 25.84
CA PHE A 550 -20.30 -3.14 24.55
C PHE A 550 -20.80 -4.10 23.47
N VAL A 551 -22.05 -3.94 23.04
CA VAL A 551 -22.79 -4.90 22.21
C VAL A 551 -23.68 -4.21 21.17
N LYS A 552 -24.41 -4.98 20.35
CA LYS A 552 -25.51 -4.46 19.53
C LYS A 552 -26.78 -4.31 20.39
N HIS A 553 -27.62 -3.33 20.07
CA HIS A 553 -28.89 -3.05 20.75
C HIS A 553 -29.78 -4.28 21.00
N SER A 554 -29.88 -5.21 20.05
CA SER A 554 -30.74 -6.40 20.19
C SER A 554 -30.19 -7.48 21.12
N THR A 555 -28.92 -7.43 21.54
CA THR A 555 -28.28 -8.50 22.33
C THR A 555 -28.96 -8.75 23.67
N VAL A 556 -29.41 -7.69 24.37
CA VAL A 556 -30.15 -7.87 25.64
C VAL A 556 -31.48 -8.56 25.35
N GLN A 557 -32.23 -8.05 24.37
CA GLN A 557 -33.53 -8.60 23.94
C GLN A 557 -33.45 -10.06 23.42
N GLU A 558 -32.27 -10.51 23.00
CA GLU A 558 -31.96 -11.89 22.57
C GLU A 558 -31.62 -12.83 23.75
N ASN A 559 -31.27 -12.29 24.93
CA ASN A 559 -30.76 -13.04 26.09
C ASN A 559 -31.53 -12.79 27.40
N THR A 560 -32.70 -12.15 27.33
CA THR A 560 -33.62 -11.95 28.48
C THR A 560 -35.00 -12.54 28.20
N ASP A 561 -35.85 -12.52 29.22
CA ASP A 561 -37.28 -12.86 29.17
C ASP A 561 -37.53 -14.30 28.66
N GLY A 562 -36.65 -15.23 29.05
CA GLY A 562 -36.73 -16.66 28.70
C GLY A 562 -36.33 -17.03 27.27
N LYS A 563 -35.81 -16.09 26.47
CA LYS A 563 -35.42 -16.33 25.07
C LYS A 563 -34.10 -17.09 24.94
N ASN A 564 -33.12 -16.80 25.79
CA ASN A 564 -32.00 -17.70 26.04
C ASN A 564 -32.37 -18.61 27.22
N LYS A 565 -32.19 -19.92 27.05
CA LYS A 565 -32.56 -20.96 28.01
C LYS A 565 -31.36 -21.48 28.83
N GLU A 566 -30.15 -21.00 28.58
CA GLU A 566 -28.98 -21.33 29.40
C GLU A 566 -29.15 -20.83 30.85
N ASP A 567 -28.57 -21.54 31.82
CA ASP A 567 -28.74 -21.28 33.26
C ASP A 567 -28.35 -19.88 33.73
N TRP A 568 -27.47 -19.17 33.02
CA TRP A 568 -27.06 -17.80 33.34
C TRP A 568 -28.03 -16.73 32.82
N ALA A 569 -28.94 -17.09 31.91
CA ALA A 569 -29.78 -16.17 31.15
C ALA A 569 -31.29 -16.40 31.34
N LYS A 570 -31.71 -17.65 31.63
CA LYS A 570 -33.12 -18.08 31.70
C LYS A 570 -34.03 -17.17 32.56
N ASP A 571 -33.51 -16.68 33.68
CA ASP A 571 -34.26 -15.90 34.68
C ASP A 571 -34.11 -14.37 34.50
N LEU A 572 -33.21 -13.92 33.61
CA LEU A 572 -32.93 -12.49 33.38
C LEU A 572 -34.14 -11.78 32.74
N LYS A 573 -34.40 -10.54 33.17
CA LYS A 573 -35.45 -9.67 32.63
C LYS A 573 -34.83 -8.45 31.95
N MET A 574 -35.43 -8.01 30.84
CA MET A 574 -34.88 -6.89 30.05
C MET A 574 -34.79 -5.58 30.85
N ASP A 575 -35.69 -5.38 31.80
CA ASP A 575 -35.78 -4.17 32.62
C ASP A 575 -34.71 -4.12 33.74
N GLN A 576 -33.94 -5.18 33.96
CA GLN A 576 -32.76 -5.21 34.84
C GLN A 576 -31.55 -4.48 34.23
N PHE A 577 -31.63 -4.08 32.95
CA PHE A 577 -30.55 -3.49 32.18
C PHE A 577 -30.94 -2.13 31.62
N VAL A 578 -29.95 -1.25 31.41
CA VAL A 578 -30.14 0.09 30.83
C VAL A 578 -29.01 0.41 29.85
N LEU A 579 -29.31 1.29 28.90
CA LEU A 579 -28.32 1.83 27.97
C LEU A 579 -27.60 3.02 28.60
N LEU A 580 -26.29 3.15 28.35
CA LEU A 580 -25.51 4.34 28.69
C LEU A 580 -25.36 5.22 27.44
N CYS A 581 -25.85 6.45 27.51
CA CYS A 581 -25.87 7.38 26.38
C CYS A 581 -24.56 8.23 26.37
N PRO A 582 -23.99 8.60 25.21
CA PRO A 582 -22.73 9.35 25.14
C PRO A 582 -22.73 10.73 25.81
N ASP A 583 -23.91 11.31 26.04
CA ASP A 583 -24.14 12.56 26.77
C ASP A 583 -24.16 12.39 28.30
N GLY A 584 -24.02 11.16 28.80
CA GLY A 584 -24.04 10.81 30.23
C GLY A 584 -25.40 10.35 30.75
N ARG A 585 -26.48 10.45 29.97
CA ARG A 585 -27.81 9.95 30.39
C ARG A 585 -27.85 8.42 30.38
N ARG A 586 -28.90 7.87 30.99
CA ARG A 586 -29.26 6.45 30.94
C ARG A 586 -30.66 6.31 30.33
N ALA A 587 -30.91 5.25 29.56
CA ALA A 587 -32.19 5.04 28.85
C ALA A 587 -32.63 3.57 28.87
N ASN A 588 -33.88 3.31 28.46
CA ASN A 588 -34.38 1.94 28.33
C ASN A 588 -33.66 1.21 27.18
N ILE A 589 -33.55 -0.12 27.27
CA ILE A 589 -33.02 -0.98 26.20
C ILE A 589 -33.72 -0.73 24.85
N MET A 590 -35.01 -0.41 24.86
CA MET A 590 -35.80 -0.11 23.67
C MET A 590 -35.53 1.28 23.07
N ASP A 591 -34.93 2.20 23.83
CA ASP A 591 -34.60 3.58 23.39
C ASP A 591 -33.30 3.66 22.57
N TYR A 592 -32.78 2.51 22.10
CA TYR A 592 -31.52 2.42 21.34
C TYR A 592 -31.44 3.34 20.10
N ARG A 593 -32.58 3.86 19.61
CA ARG A 593 -32.64 4.82 18.50
C ARG A 593 -32.22 6.24 18.89
N THR A 594 -32.39 6.62 20.16
CA THR A 594 -32.01 7.93 20.73
C THR A 594 -30.86 7.83 21.72
N CYS A 595 -30.55 6.63 22.23
CA CYS A 595 -29.41 6.35 23.10
C CYS A 595 -28.53 5.23 22.52
N HIS A 596 -27.47 5.60 21.82
CA HIS A 596 -26.47 4.65 21.28
C HIS A 596 -25.10 5.33 21.15
N LEU A 597 -24.04 4.52 21.04
CA LEU A 597 -22.67 5.00 20.85
C LEU A 597 -22.42 5.43 19.40
N ALA A 598 -22.82 4.57 18.45
CA ALA A 598 -22.87 4.90 17.03
C ALA A 598 -23.87 4.00 16.30
N LYS A 599 -24.44 4.52 15.21
CA LYS A 599 -25.21 3.75 14.23
C LYS A 599 -24.24 3.05 13.28
N VAL A 600 -24.32 1.72 13.18
CA VAL A 600 -23.35 0.91 12.44
C VAL A 600 -23.94 0.42 11.11
N PRO A 601 -23.26 0.60 9.97
CA PRO A 601 -23.68 0.00 8.70
C PRO A 601 -23.53 -1.53 8.69
N THR A 602 -24.14 -2.18 7.70
CA THR A 602 -23.93 -3.60 7.41
C THR A 602 -22.56 -3.85 6.77
N HIS A 603 -22.24 -5.12 6.52
CA HIS A 603 -21.19 -5.49 5.57
C HIS A 603 -21.48 -4.86 4.18
N ALA A 604 -20.42 -4.67 3.39
CA ALA A 604 -20.49 -4.19 2.02
C ALA A 604 -19.48 -4.95 1.14
N VAL A 605 -19.80 -5.12 -0.14
CA VAL A 605 -18.86 -5.49 -1.20
C VAL A 605 -18.09 -4.22 -1.62
N VAL A 606 -16.84 -4.40 -2.07
CA VAL A 606 -15.98 -3.31 -2.54
C VAL A 606 -15.43 -3.62 -3.93
N ALA A 607 -15.34 -2.61 -4.79
CA ALA A 607 -14.86 -2.73 -6.16
C ALA A 607 -14.17 -1.44 -6.63
N PRO A 608 -13.26 -1.49 -7.61
CA PRO A 608 -12.67 -0.30 -8.22
C PRO A 608 -13.75 0.62 -8.82
N PRO A 609 -13.61 1.97 -8.75
CA PRO A 609 -14.57 2.91 -9.33
C PRO A 609 -14.93 2.60 -10.79
N LYS A 610 -13.92 2.34 -11.63
CA LYS A 610 -14.07 1.97 -13.05
C LYS A 610 -14.87 0.66 -13.27
N LYS A 611 -14.99 -0.21 -12.26
CA LYS A 611 -15.69 -1.51 -12.33
C LYS A 611 -16.97 -1.58 -11.49
N ALA A 612 -17.21 -0.64 -10.56
CA ALA A 612 -18.31 -0.69 -9.60
C ALA A 612 -19.70 -0.82 -10.25
N LYS A 613 -19.95 -0.12 -11.37
CA LYS A 613 -21.18 -0.23 -12.17
C LYS A 613 -21.38 -1.65 -12.72
N LYS A 614 -20.37 -2.20 -13.41
CA LYS A 614 -20.40 -3.57 -13.97
C LYS A 614 -20.60 -4.65 -12.90
N VAL A 615 -19.96 -4.49 -11.74
CA VAL A 615 -20.17 -5.36 -10.57
C VAL A 615 -21.58 -5.22 -10.00
N SER A 616 -22.20 -4.04 -10.06
CA SER A 616 -23.63 -3.83 -9.70
C SER A 616 -24.57 -4.63 -10.60
N GLU A 617 -24.40 -4.51 -11.90
CA GLU A 617 -25.28 -5.08 -12.92
C GLU A 617 -25.15 -6.61 -12.93
N MET A 618 -23.92 -7.12 -12.75
CA MET A 618 -23.66 -8.54 -12.48
C MET A 618 -24.39 -9.00 -11.21
N LEU A 619 -24.15 -8.38 -10.05
CA LEU A 619 -24.70 -8.84 -8.77
C LEU A 619 -26.24 -8.78 -8.73
N GLN A 620 -26.86 -7.75 -9.31
CA GLN A 620 -28.33 -7.68 -9.43
C GLN A 620 -28.89 -8.83 -10.28
N THR A 621 -28.19 -9.22 -11.35
CA THR A 621 -28.57 -10.36 -12.20
C THR A 621 -28.40 -11.68 -11.46
N GLN A 622 -27.26 -11.88 -10.78
CA GLN A 622 -26.98 -13.09 -10.00
C GLN A 622 -27.97 -13.26 -8.83
N VAL A 623 -28.42 -12.18 -8.18
CA VAL A 623 -29.44 -12.24 -7.11
C VAL A 623 -30.83 -12.58 -7.63
N LYS A 624 -31.20 -12.13 -8.84
CA LYS A 624 -32.48 -12.55 -9.48
C LYS A 624 -32.49 -14.04 -9.83
N ARG A 625 -31.33 -14.64 -10.08
CA ARG A 625 -31.17 -16.08 -10.33
C ARG A 625 -31.06 -16.89 -9.03
N PHE A 626 -30.20 -16.48 -8.10
CA PHE A 626 -29.71 -17.31 -6.99
C PHE A 626 -29.95 -16.74 -5.58
N GLY A 627 -30.72 -15.66 -5.44
CA GLY A 627 -31.14 -15.12 -4.14
C GLY A 627 -32.33 -15.88 -3.52
N PRO A 628 -32.82 -15.50 -2.32
CA PRO A 628 -33.86 -16.21 -1.55
C PRO A 628 -35.31 -16.03 -2.07
N LYS A 629 -35.41 -15.70 -3.36
CA LYS A 629 -36.59 -15.57 -4.23
C LYS A 629 -36.15 -15.73 -5.71
N GLY A 630 -35.13 -16.55 -5.93
CA GLY A 630 -34.41 -16.64 -7.20
C GLY A 630 -35.06 -17.62 -8.17
N ILE A 631 -35.00 -17.32 -9.47
CA ILE A 631 -35.56 -18.19 -10.53
C ILE A 631 -34.84 -19.57 -10.59
N GLU A 632 -33.62 -19.66 -10.07
CA GLU A 632 -32.77 -20.85 -10.02
C GLU A 632 -32.28 -21.14 -8.59
N GLU A 633 -33.00 -20.72 -7.55
CA GLU A 633 -32.58 -20.89 -6.14
C GLU A 633 -32.29 -22.36 -5.79
N ASP A 634 -33.10 -23.30 -6.29
CA ASP A 634 -32.92 -24.75 -6.08
C ASP A 634 -31.64 -25.31 -6.72
N ARG A 635 -31.07 -24.62 -7.72
CA ARG A 635 -29.81 -25.01 -8.36
C ARG A 635 -28.60 -24.47 -7.60
N PHE A 636 -28.69 -23.24 -7.10
CA PHE A 636 -27.65 -22.61 -6.29
C PHE A 636 -28.19 -21.46 -5.45
N LYS A 637 -27.85 -21.48 -4.15
CA LYS A 637 -28.22 -20.45 -3.20
C LYS A 637 -27.03 -19.54 -2.87
N LEU A 638 -27.07 -18.31 -3.36
CA LEU A 638 -26.00 -17.33 -3.17
C LEU A 638 -25.79 -16.98 -1.68
N PHE A 639 -26.87 -16.95 -0.90
CA PHE A 639 -26.88 -16.59 0.52
C PHE A 639 -27.14 -17.76 1.47
N GLU A 640 -26.93 -19.01 1.04
CA GLU A 640 -26.88 -20.16 1.96
C GLU A 640 -25.46 -20.75 1.92
N SER A 641 -25.01 -21.42 2.99
CA SER A 641 -23.71 -22.07 3.00
C SER A 641 -23.69 -23.34 3.84
N LYS A 642 -22.86 -24.32 3.43
CA LYS A 642 -22.75 -25.64 4.10
C LYS A 642 -22.12 -25.57 5.50
N THR A 643 -21.53 -24.43 5.87
CA THR A 643 -20.92 -24.21 7.18
C THR A 643 -21.52 -22.97 7.83
N LYS A 644 -21.01 -21.78 7.50
CA LYS A 644 -21.55 -20.48 7.93
C LYS A 644 -20.93 -19.30 7.18
N ASP A 645 -21.74 -18.29 6.87
CA ASP A 645 -21.39 -16.94 6.39
C ASP A 645 -20.38 -16.90 5.21
N LEU A 646 -20.34 -17.93 4.35
CA LEU A 646 -19.39 -18.00 3.22
C LEU A 646 -19.78 -17.04 2.08
N LEU A 647 -18.87 -16.17 1.65
CA LEU A 647 -18.99 -15.07 0.67
C LEU A 647 -19.96 -13.95 1.08
N PHE A 648 -21.10 -14.32 1.64
CA PHE A 648 -22.14 -13.45 2.16
C PHE A 648 -22.66 -14.04 3.47
N LYS A 649 -23.27 -13.21 4.32
CA LYS A 649 -23.94 -13.71 5.53
C LYS A 649 -25.15 -14.57 5.18
N ASP A 650 -25.36 -15.68 5.88
CA ASP A 650 -26.45 -16.62 5.50
C ASP A 650 -27.84 -16.00 5.70
N LEU A 651 -27.97 -15.05 6.63
CA LEU A 651 -29.22 -14.31 6.87
C LEU A 651 -29.44 -13.12 5.91
N THR A 652 -28.73 -13.09 4.78
CA THR A 652 -28.86 -12.03 3.77
C THR A 652 -30.16 -12.20 2.98
N LYS A 653 -31.05 -11.21 3.05
CA LYS A 653 -32.34 -11.24 2.33
C LYS A 653 -32.25 -10.70 0.89
N CYS A 654 -31.45 -9.67 0.66
CA CYS A 654 -31.14 -9.14 -0.68
C CYS A 654 -29.91 -8.20 -0.64
N LEU A 655 -29.40 -7.85 -1.82
CA LEU A 655 -28.45 -6.75 -2.00
C LEU A 655 -29.24 -5.47 -2.35
N VAL A 656 -28.79 -4.31 -1.84
CA VAL A 656 -29.44 -3.01 -2.09
C VAL A 656 -28.47 -2.08 -2.81
N LYS A 657 -28.88 -1.51 -3.95
CA LYS A 657 -28.07 -0.50 -4.65
C LYS A 657 -28.04 0.80 -3.84
N LEU A 658 -26.86 1.41 -3.72
CA LEU A 658 -26.67 2.73 -3.12
C LEU A 658 -26.68 3.82 -4.21
N ARG A 659 -26.52 5.08 -3.81
CA ARG A 659 -26.32 6.21 -4.74
C ARG A 659 -24.99 6.04 -5.46
N ASP A 660 -24.96 6.22 -6.78
CA ASP A 660 -23.71 6.21 -7.54
C ASP A 660 -22.80 7.37 -7.08
N GLY A 661 -21.51 7.09 -6.87
CA GLY A 661 -20.56 8.07 -6.31
C GLY A 661 -20.56 8.22 -4.79
N ILE A 662 -21.34 7.43 -4.03
CA ILE A 662 -21.28 7.42 -2.56
C ILE A 662 -19.86 7.09 -2.06
N THR A 663 -19.32 7.89 -1.14
CA THR A 663 -17.99 7.61 -0.54
C THR A 663 -18.10 6.62 0.61
N TYR A 664 -16.99 5.97 0.99
CA TYR A 664 -16.95 5.18 2.22
C TYR A 664 -17.34 6.00 3.45
N LYS A 665 -16.96 7.28 3.55
CA LYS A 665 -17.30 8.14 4.69
C LYS A 665 -18.81 8.41 4.75
N GLU A 666 -19.45 8.68 3.62
CA GLU A 666 -20.92 8.79 3.52
C GLU A 666 -21.64 7.48 3.89
N PHE A 667 -21.08 6.33 3.49
CA PHE A 667 -21.65 5.01 3.84
C PHE A 667 -21.47 4.64 5.32
N LEU A 668 -20.30 4.93 5.89
CA LEU A 668 -19.95 4.63 7.27
C LEU A 668 -20.64 5.58 8.27
N GLY A 669 -20.84 6.84 7.90
CA GLY A 669 -21.34 7.90 8.76
C GLY A 669 -20.27 8.45 9.71
N ASP A 670 -20.35 9.75 9.99
CA ASP A 670 -19.26 10.48 10.67
C ASP A 670 -18.92 9.94 12.07
N GLN A 671 -19.90 9.46 12.83
CA GLN A 671 -19.66 8.85 14.15
C GLN A 671 -18.75 7.61 14.06
N TYR A 672 -18.99 6.72 13.10
CA TYR A 672 -18.17 5.52 12.93
C TYR A 672 -16.83 5.85 12.28
N TYR A 673 -16.83 6.75 11.28
CA TYR A 673 -15.58 7.24 10.67
C TYR A 673 -14.66 7.87 11.71
N ALA A 674 -15.16 8.80 12.54
CA ALA A 674 -14.38 9.46 13.58
C ALA A 674 -13.85 8.45 14.62
N SER A 675 -14.68 7.49 15.07
CA SER A 675 -14.26 6.46 16.02
C SER A 675 -13.10 5.61 15.48
N VAL A 676 -13.19 5.17 14.21
CA VAL A 676 -12.15 4.35 13.56
C VAL A 676 -10.91 5.18 13.21
N ALA A 677 -11.06 6.39 12.70
CA ALA A 677 -9.95 7.28 12.39
C ALA A 677 -9.15 7.65 13.65
N SER A 678 -9.86 7.97 14.74
CA SER A 678 -9.28 8.25 16.05
C SER A 678 -8.53 7.02 16.60
N LEU A 679 -9.12 5.82 16.55
CA LEU A 679 -8.43 4.60 17.00
C LEU A 679 -7.20 4.24 16.13
N ASN A 680 -7.23 4.59 14.84
CA ASN A 680 -6.12 4.33 13.91
C ASN A 680 -4.87 5.20 14.15
N THR A 681 -4.96 6.32 14.87
CA THR A 681 -3.74 7.09 15.24
C THR A 681 -2.86 6.33 16.23
N CYS A 682 -3.45 5.41 17.01
CA CYS A 682 -2.75 4.65 18.04
C CYS A 682 -1.99 3.43 17.55
N ASN A 683 -2.45 2.78 16.47
CA ASN A 683 -1.75 1.62 15.91
C ASN A 683 -2.20 1.30 14.46
N PRO A 684 -1.61 1.95 13.43
CA PRO A 684 -1.68 1.40 12.08
C PRO A 684 -1.03 0.01 12.12
N SER A 685 -1.78 -1.04 11.74
CA SER A 685 -1.52 -2.42 12.17
C SER A 685 -0.21 -3.02 11.62
N GLY A 686 0.91 -2.74 12.28
CA GLY A 686 2.24 -3.14 11.82
C GLY A 686 3.41 -2.63 12.64
N ASN A 687 3.46 -2.93 13.95
CA ASN A 687 4.72 -3.15 14.70
C ASN A 687 4.46 -3.77 16.09
N ARG A 688 5.12 -4.89 16.39
CA ARG A 688 5.18 -5.52 17.74
C ARG A 688 6.56 -6.16 17.98
N SER A 689 7.62 -5.35 17.95
CA SER A 689 8.99 -5.77 18.24
C SER A 689 9.84 -4.56 18.67
N GLY A 690 9.80 -4.23 19.96
CA GLY A 690 10.62 -3.16 20.55
C GLY A 690 10.29 -2.95 22.04
N PRO A 691 11.26 -3.02 22.96
CA PRO A 691 11.02 -2.80 24.38
C PRO A 691 10.74 -1.32 24.67
N GLY A 692 9.87 -1.06 25.65
CA GLY A 692 9.43 0.30 25.97
C GLY A 692 10.55 1.19 26.52
N LYS A 693 10.67 2.41 25.98
CA LYS A 693 11.44 3.48 26.63
C LYS A 693 10.74 3.85 27.94
N LYS A 694 11.40 3.58 29.08
CA LYS A 694 11.05 4.27 30.32
C LYS A 694 11.40 5.75 30.17
N SER A 695 10.43 6.64 30.36
CA SER A 695 10.69 8.05 30.62
C SER A 695 11.17 8.18 32.07
N GLY A 696 12.45 8.51 32.26
CA GLY A 696 12.95 9.04 33.52
C GLY A 696 12.75 10.56 33.56
N ASN A 697 12.51 11.08 34.76
CA ASN A 697 12.87 12.46 35.11
C ASN A 697 14.38 12.55 35.33
#